data_AF-A0A1C3HH53-F1
#
_entry.id   AF-A0A1C3HH53-F1
#
_cell.length_a   1.000
_cell.length_b   1.000
_cell.length_c   1.000
_cell.angle_alpha   90.00
_cell.angle_beta   90.00
_cell.angle_gamma   90.00
#
_symmetry.space_group_name_H-M   'P 1'
#
loop_
_entity.id
_entity.type
_entity.pdbx_description
1 polymer ?
#
loop_
_entity_poly.entity_id
_entity_poly.type
_entity_poly.pdbx_seq_one_letter_code
_entity_poly.pdbx_strand_id
1 'polypeptide(L)'
;MKQKNPGWMTPKASLSGIDAVNTETWYEIRAALGRPGQVEIYLYEEIGRWGISAQSFINDCRDAGVFEATNVELHIHSPGGDVMHGFAIYNTLQRLTGQVDIYIDGLAASMASVIACLPNATVHMPSNAWIMIHKPWGGMAGDSDEMRDYANFLDRNEEMMLAAYMSKTGLSREEIAALLKAETWMDGAEAVAKGFADVLEEPLDAAASLNQNKLKDYHNMPQAANHLFGARAQTSAPNAQNPQTPAPVSQPAPSPSTPAAQAPQIDVVALAAQLQRTLQANNTARITDVNAVFEGFPQLAALRTECINDMSCDANMAKDRLLAKLAEGTTPSIGASAAHIYAGNGNLVGDSVRASVMSRAGHAQAEKDNPYQGMTLRELARASLVDRGIGVAGMSGQGVVGLAFTHSSSDFGNILMDVAHKSTLLGWEEANETFDRWTRKGTLTDFKTAHRVGLGALDKLREVKPGAEYKYITVGDKGEPIALATYGELFSIDRQTIINDDMDMLTRIPAMMGGAARYTVGELVWAVLTSNQKMSDGKALFSADHNNLVNQPLTIDGLDKARQAMLLQTNGKRKLNIRPAYMLTPVALESKANQLIRSASVPGADANSGINNPIQNFVEVISEARLDDNSAEAWYLTAAQGKDTIEVAYLDGIDTPYLEQQQGFTIDGAAFKVRIDAGVAPMDWRGLVKSTGKA
;
A
#
# COMPACT_ATOMS: atom_id res chain seq x y z
N MET A 1 -25.22 -58.45 -20.77
CA MET A 1 -25.01 -57.00 -20.99
C MET A 1 -25.02 -56.31 -19.64
N LYS A 2 -23.87 -55.81 -19.18
CA LYS A 2 -23.76 -54.95 -17.99
C LYS A 2 -23.73 -53.50 -18.48
N GLN A 3 -24.75 -52.70 -18.17
CA GLN A 3 -24.71 -51.25 -18.38
C GLN A 3 -23.95 -50.61 -17.20
N LYS A 4 -22.85 -49.91 -17.51
CA LYS A 4 -22.18 -48.98 -16.61
C LYS A 4 -22.91 -47.63 -16.68
N ASN A 5 -23.39 -47.13 -15.54
CA ASN A 5 -23.79 -45.73 -15.39
C ASN A 5 -22.53 -44.87 -15.25
N PRO A 6 -22.31 -43.82 -16.07
CA PRO A 6 -21.34 -42.77 -15.74
C PRO A 6 -22.03 -41.78 -14.80
N GLY A 7 -21.60 -41.73 -13.54
CA GLY A 7 -22.00 -40.69 -12.60
C GLY A 7 -21.20 -39.42 -12.89
N TRP A 8 -21.83 -38.44 -13.51
CA TRP A 8 -21.30 -37.09 -13.69
C TRP A 8 -21.55 -36.33 -12.38
N MET A 9 -20.47 -36.10 -11.61
CA MET A 9 -20.50 -35.17 -10.48
C MET A 9 -20.72 -33.75 -11.02
N THR A 10 -21.73 -33.06 -10.50
CA THR A 10 -21.97 -31.65 -10.81
C THR A 10 -20.93 -30.80 -10.08
N PRO A 11 -20.18 -29.92 -10.78
CA PRO A 11 -19.21 -29.03 -10.13
C PRO A 11 -19.93 -28.12 -9.11
N LYS A 12 -19.35 -27.99 -7.91
CA LYS A 12 -19.85 -27.10 -6.84
C LYS A 12 -18.92 -25.89 -6.75
N ALA A 13 -19.48 -24.69 -6.51
CA ALA A 13 -18.66 -23.53 -6.17
C ALA A 13 -17.92 -23.78 -4.85
N SER A 14 -16.60 -23.64 -4.81
CA SER A 14 -15.79 -23.69 -3.58
C SER A 14 -15.18 -22.32 -3.31
N LEU A 15 -15.49 -21.75 -2.15
CA LEU A 15 -14.81 -20.58 -1.58
C LEU A 15 -13.98 -21.06 -0.39
N SER A 16 -12.91 -21.80 -0.62
CA SER A 16 -12.00 -22.27 0.44
C SER A 16 -10.64 -21.57 0.45
N GLY A 17 -10.29 -20.82 -0.60
CA GLY A 17 -9.08 -19.98 -0.67
C GLY A 17 -9.13 -18.64 0.09
N ILE A 18 -9.93 -18.49 1.14
CA ILE A 18 -10.08 -17.21 1.87
C ILE A 18 -9.01 -17.11 2.98
N ASP A 19 -8.23 -16.02 3.02
CA ASP A 19 -7.37 -15.71 4.18
C ASP A 19 -8.22 -15.72 5.45
N ALA A 20 -7.87 -16.61 6.40
CA ALA A 20 -8.58 -16.79 7.65
C ALA A 20 -8.62 -15.53 8.54
N VAL A 21 -7.79 -14.52 8.22
CA VAL A 21 -7.69 -13.24 8.96
C VAL A 21 -8.39 -12.09 8.22
N ASN A 22 -8.23 -11.96 6.89
CA ASN A 22 -8.67 -10.76 6.14
C ASN A 22 -9.69 -10.98 5.03
N THR A 23 -10.11 -12.22 4.78
CA THR A 23 -11.05 -12.60 3.71
C THR A 23 -10.59 -12.37 2.26
N GLU A 24 -9.30 -12.11 2.03
CA GLU A 24 -8.74 -11.85 0.69
C GLU A 24 -8.31 -13.17 0.01
N THR A 25 -8.38 -13.22 -1.33
CA THR A 25 -7.95 -14.37 -2.16
C THR A 25 -7.36 -13.86 -3.49
N TRP A 26 -6.40 -14.60 -4.05
CA TRP A 26 -5.87 -14.35 -5.41
C TRP A 26 -6.52 -15.24 -6.49
N TYR A 27 -7.49 -16.08 -6.10
CA TYR A 27 -8.28 -16.84 -7.07
C TYR A 27 -9.72 -17.08 -6.63
N GLU A 28 -10.57 -17.33 -7.63
CA GLU A 28 -11.95 -17.78 -7.44
C GLU A 28 -12.27 -18.90 -8.44
N ILE A 29 -13.01 -19.93 -8.00
CA ILE A 29 -13.46 -21.03 -8.88
C ILE A 29 -14.97 -21.10 -8.84
N ARG A 30 -15.61 -20.97 -10.01
CA ARG A 30 -17.08 -21.00 -10.16
C ARG A 30 -17.49 -22.13 -11.09
N ALA A 31 -18.54 -22.85 -10.70
CA ALA A 31 -19.26 -23.69 -11.63
C ALA A 31 -20.12 -22.80 -12.55
N ALA A 32 -20.00 -22.95 -13.86
CA ALA A 32 -20.76 -22.13 -14.80
C ALA A 32 -22.26 -22.40 -14.65
N LEU A 33 -23.02 -21.37 -14.25
CA LEU A 33 -24.46 -21.47 -14.04
C LEU A 33 -25.17 -21.84 -15.35
N GLY A 34 -25.82 -23.02 -15.39
CA GLY A 34 -26.63 -23.46 -16.52
C GLY A 34 -25.89 -24.18 -17.65
N ARG A 35 -24.58 -24.44 -17.51
CA ARG A 35 -23.77 -25.18 -18.49
C ARG A 35 -23.05 -26.36 -17.81
N PRO A 36 -23.64 -27.58 -17.82
CA PRO A 36 -23.03 -28.73 -17.16
C PRO A 36 -21.68 -29.09 -17.81
N GLY A 37 -20.63 -29.22 -16.98
CA GLY A 37 -19.28 -29.57 -17.44
C GLY A 37 -18.37 -28.38 -17.76
N GLN A 38 -18.81 -27.15 -17.51
CA GLN A 38 -17.99 -25.94 -17.64
C GLN A 38 -17.62 -25.36 -16.26
N VAL A 39 -16.35 -24.99 -16.10
CA VAL A 39 -15.81 -24.37 -14.88
C VAL A 39 -15.07 -23.08 -15.25
N GLU A 40 -15.28 -22.04 -14.47
CA GLU A 40 -14.59 -20.75 -14.59
C GLU A 40 -13.59 -20.61 -13.44
N ILE A 41 -12.36 -20.21 -13.75
CA ILE A 41 -11.29 -19.93 -12.79
C ILE A 41 -10.83 -18.50 -13.01
N TYR A 42 -10.84 -17.69 -11.96
CA TYR A 42 -10.33 -16.31 -11.99
C TYR A 42 -9.01 -16.27 -11.22
N LEU A 43 -7.92 -15.86 -11.87
CA LEU A 43 -6.59 -15.63 -11.29
C LEU A 43 -6.33 -14.12 -11.23
N TYR A 44 -6.78 -13.50 -10.15
CA TYR A 44 -6.79 -12.06 -9.98
C TYR A 44 -5.88 -11.71 -8.82
N GLU A 45 -5.09 -10.64 -8.93
CA GLU A 45 -4.07 -10.28 -7.93
C GLU A 45 -2.83 -11.19 -7.94
N GLU A 46 -1.98 -11.03 -6.92
CA GLU A 46 -0.65 -11.61 -6.85
C GLU A 46 -0.66 -13.10 -6.42
N ILE A 47 -0.10 -13.96 -7.29
CA ILE A 47 -0.05 -15.41 -7.06
C ILE A 47 0.83 -15.73 -5.83
N GLY A 48 0.27 -16.44 -4.87
CA GLY A 48 0.96 -16.86 -3.64
C GLY A 48 0.90 -15.87 -2.48
N ARG A 49 0.15 -14.77 -2.61
CA ARG A 49 -0.06 -13.81 -1.54
C ARG A 49 -1.03 -14.35 -0.47
N TRP A 50 -1.09 -13.65 0.67
CA TRP A 50 -2.03 -13.92 1.79
C TRP A 50 -1.90 -15.31 2.42
N GLY A 51 -0.73 -15.94 2.31
CA GLY A 51 -0.50 -17.29 2.82
C GLY A 51 -1.25 -18.38 2.05
N ILE A 52 -1.88 -18.05 0.93
CA ILE A 52 -2.64 -18.99 0.11
C ILE A 52 -1.67 -19.72 -0.82
N SER A 53 -1.47 -21.00 -0.54
CA SER A 53 -0.56 -21.87 -1.28
C SER A 53 -1.16 -22.40 -2.58
N ALA A 54 -0.32 -22.83 -3.51
CA ALA A 54 -0.77 -23.58 -4.69
C ALA A 54 -1.48 -24.89 -4.31
N GLN A 55 -1.17 -25.49 -3.15
CA GLN A 55 -1.85 -26.69 -2.67
C GLN A 55 -3.32 -26.42 -2.34
N SER A 56 -3.64 -25.24 -1.78
CA SER A 56 -5.01 -24.81 -1.54
C SER A 56 -5.77 -24.69 -2.86
N PHE A 57 -5.19 -24.01 -3.85
CA PHE A 57 -5.76 -23.91 -5.20
C PHE A 57 -6.05 -25.27 -5.83
N ILE A 58 -5.11 -26.21 -5.76
CA ILE A 58 -5.27 -27.57 -6.32
C ILE A 58 -6.40 -28.33 -5.60
N ASN A 59 -6.54 -28.17 -4.29
CA ASN A 59 -7.63 -28.80 -3.54
C ASN A 59 -8.98 -28.19 -3.93
N ASP A 60 -9.06 -26.87 -4.06
CA ASP A 60 -10.27 -26.17 -4.51
C ASP A 60 -10.64 -26.59 -5.95
N CYS A 61 -9.66 -26.74 -6.85
CA CYS A 61 -9.90 -27.31 -8.18
C CYS A 61 -10.51 -28.71 -8.13
N ARG A 62 -10.05 -29.55 -7.19
CA ARG A 62 -10.59 -30.90 -7.00
C ARG A 62 -12.03 -30.85 -6.50
N ASP A 63 -12.28 -30.03 -5.49
CA ASP A 63 -13.60 -29.92 -4.86
C ASP A 63 -14.63 -29.29 -5.80
N ALA A 64 -14.19 -28.36 -6.64
CA ALA A 64 -14.99 -27.74 -7.68
C ALA A 64 -15.16 -28.59 -8.94
N GLY A 65 -14.50 -29.74 -9.05
CA GLY A 65 -14.61 -30.64 -10.20
C GLY A 65 -13.93 -30.14 -11.48
N VAL A 66 -12.88 -29.32 -11.36
CA VAL A 66 -12.11 -28.77 -12.49
C VAL A 66 -11.47 -29.90 -13.31
N PHE A 67 -10.97 -30.95 -12.65
CA PHE A 67 -10.28 -32.06 -13.32
C PHE A 67 -11.21 -32.94 -14.17
N GLU A 68 -12.51 -32.88 -13.90
CA GLU A 68 -13.56 -33.57 -14.62
C GLU A 68 -14.29 -32.67 -15.62
N ALA A 69 -13.93 -31.38 -15.69
CA ALA A 69 -14.57 -30.41 -16.56
C ALA A 69 -14.26 -30.70 -18.04
N THR A 70 -15.29 -30.59 -18.89
CA THR A 70 -15.13 -30.68 -20.34
C THR A 70 -14.64 -29.36 -20.95
N ASN A 71 -14.93 -28.24 -20.28
CA ASN A 71 -14.43 -26.91 -20.65
C ASN A 71 -14.00 -26.12 -19.41
N VAL A 72 -12.85 -25.47 -19.46
CA VAL A 72 -12.33 -24.61 -18.41
C VAL A 72 -12.05 -23.22 -19.00
N GLU A 73 -12.72 -22.21 -18.47
CA GLU A 73 -12.44 -20.80 -18.78
C GLU A 73 -11.56 -20.22 -17.68
N LEU A 74 -10.35 -19.78 -18.03
CA LEU A 74 -9.36 -19.22 -17.12
C LEU A 74 -9.20 -17.72 -17.38
N HIS A 75 -9.72 -16.92 -16.47
CA HIS A 75 -9.66 -15.46 -16.48
C HIS A 75 -8.42 -14.96 -15.73
N ILE A 76 -7.57 -14.16 -16.38
CA ILE A 76 -6.31 -13.67 -15.83
C ILE A 76 -6.30 -12.14 -15.76
N HIS A 77 -6.18 -11.62 -14.54
CA HIS A 77 -5.91 -10.22 -14.25
C HIS A 77 -4.90 -10.13 -13.09
N SER A 78 -3.67 -10.55 -13.37
CA SER A 78 -2.64 -10.79 -12.34
C SER A 78 -1.30 -10.15 -12.72
N PRO A 79 -0.62 -9.52 -11.75
CA PRO A 79 0.73 -9.01 -11.94
C PRO A 79 1.80 -10.10 -11.83
N GLY A 80 1.41 -11.37 -11.66
CA GLY A 80 2.32 -12.47 -11.38
C GLY A 80 2.47 -12.73 -9.88
N GLY A 81 3.57 -13.34 -9.46
CA GLY A 81 3.64 -13.90 -8.10
C GLY A 81 4.87 -14.76 -7.82
N ASP A 82 4.73 -15.60 -6.81
CA ASP A 82 5.71 -16.63 -6.47
C ASP A 82 5.91 -17.61 -7.64
N VAL A 83 7.17 -17.83 -8.02
CA VAL A 83 7.56 -18.65 -9.19
C VAL A 83 7.19 -20.11 -9.01
N MET A 84 7.37 -20.66 -7.80
CA MET A 84 7.11 -22.05 -7.52
C MET A 84 5.60 -22.34 -7.47
N HIS A 85 4.81 -21.44 -6.90
CA HIS A 85 3.35 -21.50 -6.95
C HIS A 85 2.83 -21.38 -8.38
N GLY A 86 3.38 -20.45 -9.18
CA GLY A 86 3.04 -20.30 -10.60
C GLY A 86 3.28 -21.58 -11.39
N PHE A 87 4.44 -22.22 -11.22
CA PHE A 87 4.72 -23.52 -11.88
C PHE A 87 3.84 -24.66 -11.38
N ALA A 88 3.48 -24.68 -10.09
CA ALA A 88 2.54 -25.67 -9.58
C ALA A 88 1.16 -25.55 -10.24
N ILE A 89 0.66 -24.32 -10.45
CA ILE A 89 -0.58 -24.05 -11.18
C ILE A 89 -0.44 -24.46 -12.64
N TYR A 90 0.60 -24.00 -13.33
CA TYR A 90 0.88 -24.35 -14.73
C TYR A 90 0.89 -25.87 -14.95
N ASN A 91 1.67 -26.59 -14.14
CA ASN A 91 1.79 -28.05 -14.24
C ASN A 91 0.51 -28.79 -13.88
N THR A 92 -0.36 -28.19 -13.06
CA THR A 92 -1.66 -28.77 -12.71
C THR A 92 -2.64 -28.60 -13.86
N LEU A 93 -2.77 -27.38 -14.39
CA LEU A 93 -3.71 -27.06 -15.45
C LEU A 93 -3.31 -27.68 -16.80
N GLN A 94 -2.02 -27.85 -17.07
CA GLN A 94 -1.51 -28.54 -18.26
C GLN A 94 -2.01 -30.00 -18.39
N ARG A 95 -2.41 -30.62 -17.28
CA ARG A 95 -2.90 -32.02 -17.26
C ARG A 95 -4.38 -32.14 -17.61
N LEU A 96 -5.09 -31.02 -17.75
CA LEU A 96 -6.50 -31.03 -18.11
C LEU A 96 -6.66 -31.60 -19.53
N THR A 97 -7.65 -32.48 -19.69
CA THR A 97 -7.98 -33.09 -20.97
C THR A 97 -9.15 -32.42 -21.68
N GLY A 98 -9.88 -31.54 -20.98
CA GLY A 98 -10.95 -30.72 -21.53
C GLY A 98 -10.41 -29.56 -22.35
N GLN A 99 -11.31 -28.83 -23.02
CA GLN A 99 -10.97 -27.57 -23.67
C GLN A 99 -10.57 -26.54 -22.60
N VAL A 100 -9.52 -25.77 -22.86
CA VAL A 100 -9.07 -24.68 -21.98
C VAL A 100 -9.03 -23.39 -22.79
N ASP A 101 -9.86 -22.44 -22.41
CA ASP A 101 -9.87 -21.08 -22.96
C ASP A 101 -9.35 -20.12 -21.89
N ILE A 102 -8.34 -19.32 -22.23
CA ILE A 102 -7.71 -18.36 -21.32
C ILE A 102 -8.08 -16.96 -21.78
N TYR A 103 -8.62 -16.14 -20.89
CA TYR A 103 -9.00 -14.76 -21.15
C TYR A 103 -8.08 -13.82 -20.38
N ILE A 104 -7.36 -12.95 -21.09
CA ILE A 104 -6.54 -11.92 -20.46
C ILE A 104 -7.38 -10.66 -20.27
N ASP A 105 -8.10 -10.59 -19.15
CA ASP A 105 -9.10 -9.53 -18.92
C ASP A 105 -8.49 -8.14 -18.72
N GLY A 106 -7.19 -8.06 -18.44
CA GLY A 106 -6.45 -6.80 -18.52
C GLY A 106 -4.94 -6.92 -18.36
N LEU A 107 -4.45 -7.82 -17.50
CA LEU A 107 -3.01 -8.00 -17.28
C LEU A 107 -2.66 -9.47 -17.02
N ALA A 108 -1.65 -9.97 -17.74
CA ALA A 108 -0.93 -11.18 -17.38
C ALA A 108 0.58 -10.89 -17.35
N ALA A 109 1.11 -10.54 -16.18
CA ALA A 109 2.51 -10.18 -16.03
C ALA A 109 3.30 -11.26 -15.28
N SER A 110 4.60 -11.39 -15.58
CA SER A 110 5.50 -12.30 -14.86
C SER A 110 4.92 -13.73 -14.84
N MET A 111 4.81 -14.43 -13.71
CA MET A 111 4.29 -15.80 -13.69
C MET A 111 2.87 -15.99 -14.24
N ALA A 112 2.03 -14.95 -14.25
CA ALA A 112 0.72 -15.04 -14.88
C ALA A 112 0.83 -15.21 -16.41
N SER A 113 1.86 -14.61 -17.03
CA SER A 113 2.14 -14.81 -18.47
C SER A 113 2.61 -16.23 -18.79
N VAL A 114 3.31 -16.89 -17.87
CA VAL A 114 3.69 -18.32 -18.01
C VAL A 114 2.44 -19.18 -17.98
N ILE A 115 1.50 -18.91 -17.06
CA ILE A 115 0.21 -19.59 -16.99
C ILE A 115 -0.62 -19.34 -18.24
N ALA A 116 -0.60 -18.13 -18.80
CA ALA A 116 -1.24 -17.85 -20.09
C ALA A 116 -0.66 -18.70 -21.24
N CYS A 117 0.59 -19.16 -21.13
CA CYS A 117 1.26 -20.01 -22.11
C CYS A 117 1.03 -21.52 -21.88
N LEU A 118 -0.09 -21.90 -21.25
CA LEU A 118 -0.47 -23.30 -21.14
C LEU A 118 -0.59 -23.95 -22.53
N PRO A 119 -0.03 -25.15 -22.72
CA PRO A 119 -0.09 -25.81 -24.01
C PRO A 119 -1.51 -26.33 -24.26
N ASN A 120 -1.94 -26.26 -25.52
CA ASN A 120 -3.29 -26.63 -25.97
C ASN A 120 -4.42 -25.72 -25.45
N ALA A 121 -4.11 -24.61 -24.78
CA ALA A 121 -5.09 -23.59 -24.44
C ALA A 121 -5.21 -22.55 -25.56
N THR A 122 -6.44 -22.09 -25.82
CA THR A 122 -6.70 -20.93 -26.68
C THR A 122 -6.69 -19.68 -25.82
N VAL A 123 -5.85 -18.71 -26.15
CA VAL A 123 -5.64 -17.48 -25.39
C VAL A 123 -6.30 -16.33 -26.14
N HIS A 124 -7.32 -15.75 -25.51
CA HIS A 124 -8.07 -14.58 -25.96
C HIS A 124 -7.56 -13.34 -25.23
N MET A 125 -7.21 -12.32 -26.00
CA MET A 125 -6.60 -11.11 -25.46
C MET A 125 -7.21 -9.86 -26.13
N PRO A 126 -7.94 -9.02 -25.38
CA PRO A 126 -8.40 -7.72 -25.84
C PRO A 126 -7.25 -6.82 -26.28
N SER A 127 -7.48 -5.98 -27.28
CA SER A 127 -6.47 -5.02 -27.79
C SER A 127 -5.94 -4.03 -26.74
N ASN A 128 -6.67 -3.80 -25.64
CA ASN A 128 -6.26 -2.94 -24.52
C ASN A 128 -5.70 -3.70 -23.31
N ALA A 129 -5.58 -5.03 -23.37
CA ALA A 129 -4.93 -5.84 -22.35
C ALA A 129 -3.41 -5.91 -22.58
N TRP A 130 -2.67 -6.28 -21.53
CA TRP A 130 -1.21 -6.38 -21.55
C TRP A 130 -0.73 -7.74 -21.07
N ILE A 131 0.31 -8.26 -21.74
CA ILE A 131 1.10 -9.40 -21.26
C ILE A 131 2.55 -8.96 -21.09
N MET A 132 3.19 -9.33 -19.98
CA MET A 132 4.57 -8.94 -19.67
C MET A 132 5.41 -10.15 -19.30
N ILE A 133 6.59 -10.26 -19.91
CA ILE A 133 7.59 -11.28 -19.60
C ILE A 133 8.91 -10.64 -19.17
N HIS A 134 9.53 -11.20 -18.14
CA HIS A 134 10.82 -10.75 -17.61
C HIS A 134 11.59 -11.89 -16.93
N LYS A 135 12.87 -11.69 -16.63
CA LYS A 135 13.67 -12.68 -15.90
C LYS A 135 13.08 -12.95 -14.50
N PRO A 136 13.23 -14.17 -13.95
CA PRO A 136 12.96 -14.41 -12.54
C PRO A 136 13.73 -13.41 -11.68
N TRP A 137 13.02 -12.78 -10.76
CA TRP A 137 13.59 -11.82 -9.82
C TRP A 137 13.42 -12.33 -8.39
N GLY A 138 14.45 -12.14 -7.59
CA GLY A 138 14.42 -12.41 -6.16
C GLY A 138 15.72 -11.97 -5.49
N GLY A 139 15.70 -11.95 -4.16
CA GLY A 139 16.83 -11.51 -3.33
C GLY A 139 17.27 -12.59 -2.34
N MET A 140 18.58 -12.68 -2.15
CA MET A 140 19.22 -13.45 -1.08
C MET A 140 20.30 -12.59 -0.43
N ALA A 141 20.47 -12.74 0.88
CA ALA A 141 21.67 -12.36 1.60
C ALA A 141 22.34 -13.63 2.15
N GLY A 142 23.64 -13.76 1.94
CA GLY A 142 24.41 -14.96 2.29
C GLY A 142 25.89 -14.77 1.95
N ASP A 143 26.70 -15.80 2.12
CA ASP A 143 28.08 -15.76 1.63
C ASP A 143 28.18 -15.89 0.09
N SER A 144 29.39 -15.84 -0.45
CA SER A 144 29.60 -15.86 -1.91
C SER A 144 29.14 -17.15 -2.58
N ASP A 145 29.15 -18.27 -1.86
CA ASP A 145 28.74 -19.57 -2.40
C ASP A 145 27.21 -19.67 -2.37
N GLU A 146 26.57 -19.24 -1.28
CA GLU A 146 25.11 -19.14 -1.16
C GLU A 146 24.53 -18.20 -2.23
N MET A 147 25.11 -17.01 -2.40
CA MET A 147 24.68 -16.06 -3.45
C MET A 147 24.81 -16.65 -4.86
N ARG A 148 25.85 -17.44 -5.10
CA ARG A 148 26.06 -18.11 -6.40
C ARG A 148 25.06 -19.24 -6.61
N ASP A 149 24.76 -20.00 -5.56
CA ASP A 149 23.72 -21.03 -5.59
C ASP A 149 22.33 -20.45 -5.84
N TYR A 150 22.04 -19.28 -5.26
CA TYR A 150 20.80 -18.56 -5.51
C TYR A 150 20.71 -18.00 -6.94
N ALA A 151 21.80 -17.43 -7.46
CA ALA A 151 21.86 -17.02 -8.87
C ALA A 151 21.63 -18.22 -9.80
N ASN A 152 22.27 -19.36 -9.54
CA ASN A 152 22.06 -20.61 -10.27
C ASN A 152 20.59 -21.10 -10.17
N PHE A 153 19.94 -20.89 -9.02
CA PHE A 153 18.52 -21.20 -8.84
C PHE A 153 17.63 -20.30 -9.71
N LEU A 154 17.90 -18.99 -9.76
CA LEU A 154 17.17 -18.07 -10.64
C LEU A 154 17.35 -18.44 -12.12
N ASP A 155 18.58 -18.77 -12.54
CA ASP A 155 18.86 -19.22 -13.91
C ASP A 155 18.10 -20.52 -14.24
N ARG A 156 17.98 -21.46 -13.30
CA ARG A 156 17.16 -22.68 -13.51
C ARG A 156 15.68 -22.37 -13.67
N ASN A 157 15.15 -21.42 -12.91
CA ASN A 157 13.76 -20.98 -13.07
C ASN A 157 13.56 -20.29 -14.42
N GLU A 158 14.53 -19.52 -14.90
CA GLU A 158 14.49 -18.90 -16.23
C GLU A 158 14.39 -19.96 -17.33
N GLU A 159 15.18 -21.04 -17.25
CA GLU A 159 15.08 -22.16 -18.22
C GLU A 159 13.69 -22.80 -18.23
N MET A 160 13.04 -22.92 -17.06
CA MET A 160 11.68 -23.43 -16.98
C MET A 160 10.66 -22.48 -17.62
N MET A 161 10.82 -21.17 -17.44
CA MET A 161 9.97 -20.16 -18.08
C MET A 161 10.16 -20.16 -19.60
N LEU A 162 11.43 -20.22 -20.05
CA LEU A 162 11.81 -20.32 -21.47
C LEU A 162 11.09 -21.47 -22.15
N ALA A 163 11.06 -22.65 -21.54
CA ALA A 163 10.40 -23.82 -22.10
C ALA A 163 8.89 -23.60 -22.35
N ALA A 164 8.18 -22.97 -21.41
CA ALA A 164 6.76 -22.67 -21.56
C ALA A 164 6.49 -21.68 -22.71
N TYR A 165 7.26 -20.58 -22.76
CA TYR A 165 7.10 -19.56 -23.80
C TYR A 165 7.47 -20.09 -25.18
N MET A 166 8.58 -20.83 -25.30
CA MET A 166 8.98 -21.46 -26.58
C MET A 166 7.90 -22.43 -27.07
N SER A 167 7.31 -23.21 -26.17
CA SER A 167 6.25 -24.15 -26.51
C SER A 167 4.99 -23.45 -27.02
N LYS A 168 4.66 -22.25 -26.52
CA LYS A 168 3.47 -21.50 -26.92
C LYS A 168 3.70 -20.68 -28.20
N THR A 169 4.82 -19.96 -28.25
CA THR A 169 5.12 -18.96 -29.31
C THR A 169 5.78 -19.55 -30.55
N GLY A 170 6.51 -20.65 -30.40
CA GLY A 170 7.38 -21.19 -31.46
C GLY A 170 8.66 -20.39 -31.71
N LEU A 171 8.93 -19.34 -30.93
CA LEU A 171 10.17 -18.56 -31.02
C LEU A 171 11.38 -19.36 -30.51
N SER A 172 12.57 -18.99 -30.99
CA SER A 172 13.83 -19.60 -30.52
C SER A 172 14.11 -19.26 -29.06
N ARG A 173 14.96 -20.08 -28.42
CA ARG A 173 15.41 -19.84 -27.04
C ARG A 173 16.08 -18.48 -26.92
N GLU A 174 16.89 -18.12 -27.91
CA GLU A 174 17.63 -16.85 -27.94
C GLU A 174 16.68 -15.64 -28.03
N GLU A 175 15.61 -15.75 -28.84
CA GLU A 175 14.60 -14.70 -28.96
C GLU A 175 13.83 -14.51 -27.66
N ILE A 176 13.33 -15.60 -27.05
CA ILE A 176 12.61 -15.49 -25.77
C ILE A 176 13.54 -14.96 -24.67
N ALA A 177 14.78 -15.44 -24.58
CA ALA A 177 15.75 -14.96 -23.58
C ALA A 177 16.03 -13.46 -23.74
N ALA A 178 16.08 -12.96 -24.99
CA ALA A 178 16.21 -11.53 -25.25
C ALA A 178 14.98 -10.74 -24.78
N LEU A 179 13.77 -11.26 -25.00
CA LEU A 179 12.53 -10.63 -24.53
C LEU A 179 12.44 -10.61 -22.99
N LEU A 180 12.81 -11.71 -22.32
CA LEU A 180 12.86 -11.79 -20.86
C LEU A 180 13.87 -10.79 -20.27
N LYS A 181 15.05 -10.70 -20.87
CA LYS A 181 16.08 -9.74 -20.44
C LYS A 181 15.63 -8.29 -20.61
N ALA A 182 14.81 -8.00 -21.63
CA ALA A 182 14.34 -6.67 -21.92
C ALA A 182 13.14 -6.23 -21.04
N GLU A 183 12.57 -7.12 -20.22
CA GLU A 183 11.27 -6.90 -19.55
C GLU A 183 10.23 -6.43 -20.58
N THR A 184 9.81 -7.36 -21.44
CA THR A 184 8.99 -7.01 -22.61
C THR A 184 7.51 -6.99 -22.25
N TRP A 185 6.89 -5.84 -22.49
CA TRP A 185 5.45 -5.63 -22.45
C TRP A 185 4.87 -5.68 -23.86
N MET A 186 3.77 -6.40 -24.03
CA MET A 186 3.07 -6.55 -25.31
C MET A 186 1.59 -6.27 -25.13
N ASP A 187 1.03 -5.45 -26.01
CA ASP A 187 -0.42 -5.30 -26.13
C ASP A 187 -1.06 -6.53 -26.82
N GLY A 188 -2.39 -6.59 -26.91
CA GLY A 188 -3.08 -7.73 -27.51
C GLY A 188 -2.65 -8.02 -28.95
N ALA A 189 -2.38 -6.99 -29.76
CA ALA A 189 -1.98 -7.17 -31.15
C ALA A 189 -0.55 -7.69 -31.26
N GLU A 190 0.37 -7.14 -30.45
CA GLU A 190 1.75 -7.59 -30.37
C GLU A 190 1.87 -9.01 -29.82
N ALA A 191 1.06 -9.36 -28.81
CA ALA A 191 1.02 -10.68 -28.20
C ALA A 191 0.57 -11.75 -29.22
N VAL A 192 -0.47 -11.47 -30.01
CA VAL A 192 -0.90 -12.36 -31.09
C VAL A 192 0.17 -12.47 -32.18
N ALA A 193 0.76 -11.33 -32.59
CA ALA A 193 1.80 -11.33 -33.61
C ALA A 193 3.06 -12.13 -33.21
N LYS A 194 3.37 -12.19 -31.90
CA LYS A 194 4.51 -12.94 -31.34
C LYS A 194 4.13 -14.33 -30.81
N GLY A 195 2.87 -14.74 -30.94
CA GLY A 195 2.39 -16.08 -30.56
C GLY A 195 2.15 -16.28 -29.07
N PHE A 196 2.10 -15.22 -28.26
CA PHE A 196 1.73 -15.29 -26.85
C PHE A 196 0.22 -15.38 -26.63
N ALA A 197 -0.58 -14.91 -27.60
CA ALA A 197 -2.03 -15.04 -27.65
C ALA A 197 -2.49 -15.60 -29.02
N ASP A 198 -3.68 -16.18 -29.09
CA ASP A 198 -4.22 -16.78 -30.32
C ASP A 198 -5.34 -15.94 -30.95
N VAL A 199 -6.15 -15.29 -30.13
CA VAL A 199 -7.32 -14.52 -30.57
C VAL A 199 -7.22 -13.09 -30.06
N LEU A 200 -7.24 -12.12 -30.98
CA LEU A 200 -7.35 -10.70 -30.64
C LEU A 200 -8.84 -10.35 -30.50
N GLU A 201 -9.21 -9.80 -29.33
CA GLU A 201 -10.57 -9.36 -29.04
C GLU A 201 -10.69 -7.83 -29.05
N GLU A 202 -11.94 -7.34 -29.19
CA GLU A 202 -12.26 -5.93 -29.05
C GLU A 202 -11.92 -5.42 -27.62
N PRO A 203 -11.62 -4.12 -27.46
CA PRO A 203 -11.29 -3.56 -26.15
C PRO A 203 -12.36 -3.88 -25.10
N LEU A 204 -11.91 -4.36 -23.93
CA LEU A 204 -12.79 -4.64 -22.78
C LEU A 204 -12.67 -3.50 -21.76
N ASP A 205 -13.79 -3.01 -21.22
CA ASP A 205 -13.76 -2.14 -20.05
C ASP A 205 -13.34 -2.98 -18.82
N ALA A 206 -12.03 -3.05 -18.55
CA ALA A 206 -11.46 -3.85 -17.46
C ALA A 206 -12.12 -3.48 -16.12
N ALA A 207 -12.83 -4.45 -15.51
CA ALA A 207 -13.69 -4.24 -14.35
C ALA A 207 -13.01 -4.53 -12.99
N ALA A 208 -11.72 -4.85 -12.98
CA ALA A 208 -10.94 -5.17 -11.78
C ALA A 208 -9.77 -4.18 -11.61
N SER A 209 -9.48 -3.79 -10.38
CA SER A 209 -8.36 -2.89 -10.04
C SER A 209 -7.20 -3.68 -9.44
N LEU A 210 -6.01 -3.63 -10.03
CA LEU A 210 -4.81 -4.31 -9.52
C LEU A 210 -4.17 -3.59 -8.34
N ASN A 211 -3.57 -4.36 -7.42
CA ASN A 211 -2.71 -3.81 -6.38
C ASN A 211 -1.44 -3.15 -6.97
N GLN A 212 -1.33 -1.83 -6.84
CA GLN A 212 -0.26 -1.01 -7.42
C GLN A 212 1.16 -1.31 -6.88
N ASN A 213 1.31 -2.01 -5.75
CA ASN A 213 2.61 -2.14 -5.11
C ASN A 213 3.57 -3.11 -5.81
N LYS A 214 3.08 -4.22 -6.39
CA LYS A 214 3.94 -5.20 -7.09
C LYS A 214 4.40 -4.74 -8.47
N LEU A 215 3.64 -3.86 -9.11
CA LEU A 215 4.01 -3.34 -10.43
C LEU A 215 5.14 -2.29 -10.36
N LYS A 216 5.42 -1.73 -9.17
CA LYS A 216 6.56 -0.81 -8.96
C LYS A 216 7.91 -1.52 -9.09
N ASP A 217 7.93 -2.85 -9.02
CA ASP A 217 9.13 -3.65 -9.18
C ASP A 217 9.52 -3.84 -10.66
N TYR A 218 8.65 -3.44 -11.60
CA TYR A 218 8.86 -3.52 -13.05
C TYR A 218 9.37 -2.19 -13.61
N HIS A 219 10.45 -2.24 -14.38
CA HIS A 219 11.25 -1.06 -14.75
C HIS A 219 10.86 -0.48 -16.13
N ASN A 220 10.26 -1.27 -17.02
CA ASN A 220 10.02 -0.94 -18.43
C ASN A 220 8.53 -0.87 -18.80
N MET A 221 7.65 -0.62 -17.82
CA MET A 221 6.21 -0.55 -18.06
C MET A 221 5.81 0.61 -19.01
N PRO A 222 5.05 0.35 -20.08
CA PRO A 222 4.55 1.40 -20.98
C PRO A 222 3.61 2.36 -20.29
N GLN A 223 3.71 3.67 -20.60
CA GLN A 223 2.78 4.68 -20.08
C GLN A 223 1.32 4.37 -20.44
N ALA A 224 1.10 3.73 -21.58
CA ALA A 224 -0.22 3.29 -22.02
C ALA A 224 -0.82 2.23 -21.08
N ALA A 225 -0.05 1.44 -20.35
CA ALA A 225 -0.58 0.46 -19.39
C ALA A 225 -1.12 1.12 -18.10
N ASN A 226 -0.81 2.40 -17.83
CA ASN A 226 -1.18 3.08 -16.59
C ASN A 226 -2.69 3.15 -16.30
N HIS A 227 -3.55 3.06 -17.33
CA HIS A 227 -5.00 3.14 -17.17
C HIS A 227 -5.62 1.89 -16.52
N LEU A 228 -4.89 0.77 -16.47
CA LEU A 228 -5.32 -0.47 -15.80
C LEU A 228 -5.32 -0.35 -14.26
N PHE A 229 -4.79 0.75 -13.70
CA PHE A 229 -4.45 0.85 -12.28
C PHE A 229 -5.25 1.90 -11.50
N GLY A 230 -6.35 2.40 -12.07
CA GLY A 230 -7.23 3.38 -11.43
C GLY A 230 -8.24 2.76 -10.46
N ALA A 231 -8.45 3.37 -9.28
CA ALA A 231 -9.53 3.00 -8.38
C ALA A 231 -10.89 3.45 -8.97
N ARG A 232 -11.88 2.55 -9.04
CA ARG A 232 -13.24 2.93 -9.41
C ARG A 232 -13.85 3.75 -8.28
N ALA A 233 -14.05 5.05 -8.53
CA ALA A 233 -15.00 5.85 -7.76
C ALA A 233 -16.40 5.22 -7.91
N GLN A 234 -17.12 5.07 -6.79
CA GLN A 234 -18.49 4.58 -6.74
C GLN A 234 -19.37 5.38 -7.72
N THR A 235 -19.77 4.77 -8.83
CA THR A 235 -20.87 5.27 -9.66
C THR A 235 -21.98 4.23 -9.67
N SER A 236 -23.07 4.64 -9.05
CA SER A 236 -24.39 4.06 -9.00
C SER A 236 -24.84 3.45 -10.34
N ALA A 237 -25.62 2.37 -10.25
CA ALA A 237 -26.21 1.62 -11.36
C ALA A 237 -26.91 2.51 -12.42
N PRO A 238 -26.88 2.14 -13.72
CA PRO A 238 -27.61 2.84 -14.76
C PRO A 238 -29.11 2.50 -14.69
N ASN A 239 -29.92 3.53 -14.47
CA ASN A 239 -31.37 3.45 -14.60
C ASN A 239 -31.79 3.72 -16.05
N ALA A 240 -32.71 2.90 -16.55
CA ALA A 240 -33.25 2.94 -17.91
C ALA A 240 -34.19 4.13 -18.18
N GLN A 241 -34.14 4.69 -19.41
CA GLN A 241 -35.27 4.87 -20.37
C GLN A 241 -35.04 6.03 -21.39
N ASN A 242 -34.75 5.66 -22.65
CA ASN A 242 -35.48 5.91 -23.93
C ASN A 242 -35.98 7.33 -24.37
N PRO A 243 -36.32 7.58 -25.66
CA PRO A 243 -35.58 7.36 -26.94
C PRO A 243 -35.89 8.44 -28.04
N GLN A 244 -34.95 9.01 -28.84
CA GLN A 244 -35.35 9.74 -30.07
C GLN A 244 -34.35 9.66 -31.26
N THR A 245 -34.81 8.92 -32.29
CA THR A 245 -34.81 9.18 -33.75
C THR A 245 -33.52 9.51 -34.53
N PRO A 246 -33.29 8.76 -35.63
CA PRO A 246 -33.15 9.41 -36.95
C PRO A 246 -34.03 8.76 -38.04
N ALA A 247 -34.32 9.52 -39.10
CA ALA A 247 -35.05 9.15 -40.33
C ALA A 247 -34.16 9.43 -41.57
N PRO A 248 -34.52 9.04 -42.82
CA PRO A 248 -35.02 7.74 -43.31
C PRO A 248 -34.34 7.22 -44.63
N VAL A 249 -34.64 5.94 -44.95
CA VAL A 249 -34.71 5.21 -46.26
C VAL A 249 -33.50 4.94 -47.18
N SER A 250 -33.24 3.65 -47.43
CA SER A 250 -33.56 2.97 -48.71
C SER A 250 -33.52 1.43 -48.62
N GLN A 251 -34.50 0.75 -49.23
CA GLN A 251 -34.73 -0.71 -49.33
C GLN A 251 -35.01 -1.05 -50.82
N PRO A 252 -34.81 -2.29 -51.36
CA PRO A 252 -35.82 -3.37 -51.20
C PRO A 252 -35.37 -4.87 -51.21
N ALA A 253 -36.34 -5.67 -50.74
CA ALA A 253 -36.61 -7.13 -50.50
C ALA A 253 -36.37 -8.16 -51.66
N PRO A 254 -36.68 -9.50 -51.60
CA PRO A 254 -37.58 -10.24 -50.67
C PRO A 254 -37.25 -11.70 -50.21
N SER A 255 -38.05 -12.16 -49.24
CA SER A 255 -38.10 -13.43 -48.45
C SER A 255 -38.76 -14.64 -49.15
N PRO A 256 -38.79 -15.87 -48.56
CA PRO A 256 -39.85 -16.34 -47.60
C PRO A 256 -39.37 -17.42 -46.57
N SER A 257 -40.10 -17.93 -45.55
CA SER A 257 -41.15 -17.48 -44.62
C SER A 257 -41.45 -18.63 -43.60
N THR A 258 -41.45 -18.32 -42.28
CA THR A 258 -42.32 -18.79 -41.13
C THR A 258 -42.28 -20.29 -40.67
N PRO A 259 -42.58 -20.69 -39.40
CA PRO A 259 -43.29 -19.98 -38.31
C PRO A 259 -42.70 -19.95 -36.89
N ALA A 260 -43.20 -18.99 -36.11
CA ALA A 260 -42.89 -18.67 -34.72
C ALA A 260 -43.50 -19.66 -33.70
N ALA A 261 -42.74 -19.94 -32.63
CA ALA A 261 -43.20 -20.62 -31.43
C ALA A 261 -43.26 -19.64 -30.23
N GLN A 262 -44.34 -19.72 -29.47
CA GLN A 262 -44.65 -18.88 -28.30
C GLN A 262 -43.73 -19.19 -27.10
N ALA A 263 -43.36 -18.16 -26.34
CA ALA A 263 -42.60 -18.28 -25.09
C ALA A 263 -43.49 -18.82 -23.94
N PRO A 264 -42.97 -19.68 -23.04
CA PRO A 264 -43.75 -20.24 -21.94
C PRO A 264 -43.92 -19.23 -20.79
N GLN A 265 -45.15 -19.13 -20.26
CA GLN A 265 -45.46 -18.40 -19.03
C GLN A 265 -44.97 -19.20 -17.81
N ILE A 266 -44.23 -18.55 -16.91
CA ILE A 266 -43.75 -19.12 -15.65
C ILE A 266 -44.91 -19.13 -14.65
N ASP A 267 -45.32 -20.32 -14.19
CA ASP A 267 -46.32 -20.49 -13.15
C ASP A 267 -45.69 -20.24 -11.76
N VAL A 268 -45.92 -19.04 -11.24
CA VAL A 268 -45.39 -18.55 -9.94
C VAL A 268 -45.91 -19.39 -8.76
N VAL A 269 -47.07 -20.04 -8.89
CA VAL A 269 -47.66 -20.87 -7.83
C VAL A 269 -46.96 -22.24 -7.78
N ALA A 270 -46.61 -22.80 -8.94
CA ALA A 270 -45.83 -24.05 -9.03
C ALA A 270 -44.41 -23.87 -8.48
N LEU A 271 -43.77 -22.73 -8.75
CA LEU A 271 -42.42 -22.41 -8.26
C LEU A 271 -42.39 -22.20 -6.73
N ALA A 272 -43.40 -21.53 -6.16
CA ALA A 272 -43.51 -21.38 -4.70
C ALA A 272 -43.73 -22.73 -3.99
N ALA A 273 -44.56 -23.61 -4.56
CA ALA A 273 -44.76 -24.96 -4.04
C ALA A 273 -43.52 -25.86 -4.13
N GLN A 274 -42.64 -25.61 -5.11
CA GLN A 274 -41.37 -26.32 -5.26
C GLN A 274 -40.29 -25.79 -4.30
N LEU A 275 -40.22 -24.48 -4.09
CA LEU A 275 -39.32 -23.87 -3.11
C LEU A 275 -39.68 -24.33 -1.68
N GLN A 276 -40.96 -24.39 -1.35
CA GLN A 276 -41.41 -24.83 -0.02
C GLN A 276 -41.12 -26.31 0.24
N ARG A 277 -41.25 -27.19 -0.78
CA ARG A 277 -40.82 -28.60 -0.69
C ARG A 277 -39.31 -28.73 -0.51
N THR A 278 -38.52 -27.90 -1.18
CA THR A 278 -37.05 -27.90 -1.09
C THR A 278 -36.59 -27.43 0.30
N LEU A 279 -37.19 -26.37 0.84
CA LEU A 279 -36.91 -25.88 2.20
C LEU A 279 -37.28 -26.92 3.27
N GLN A 280 -38.40 -27.62 3.11
CA GLN A 280 -38.79 -28.70 4.00
C GLN A 280 -37.81 -29.88 3.95
N ALA A 281 -37.40 -30.32 2.74
CA ALA A 281 -36.43 -31.38 2.56
C ALA A 281 -35.06 -31.03 3.18
N ASN A 282 -34.58 -29.80 2.98
CA ASN A 282 -33.31 -29.32 3.54
C ASN A 282 -33.36 -29.24 5.08
N ASN A 283 -34.48 -28.79 5.65
CA ASN A 283 -34.63 -28.75 7.12
C ASN A 283 -34.74 -30.16 7.72
N THR A 284 -35.39 -31.10 7.03
CA THR A 284 -35.40 -32.51 7.46
C THR A 284 -34.00 -33.12 7.43
N ALA A 285 -33.22 -32.89 6.37
CA ALA A 285 -31.84 -33.36 6.27
C ALA A 285 -30.95 -32.77 7.39
N ARG A 286 -31.03 -31.45 7.61
CA ARG A 286 -30.32 -30.76 8.70
C ARG A 286 -30.64 -31.37 10.07
N ILE A 287 -31.92 -31.61 10.37
CA ILE A 287 -32.34 -32.21 11.64
C ILE A 287 -31.79 -33.64 11.78
N THR A 288 -31.78 -34.43 10.70
CA THR A 288 -31.17 -35.77 10.72
C THR A 288 -29.67 -35.72 11.00
N ASP A 289 -28.94 -34.82 10.34
CA ASP A 289 -27.48 -34.70 10.50
C ASP A 289 -27.10 -34.17 11.89
N VAL A 290 -27.83 -33.19 12.40
CA VAL A 290 -27.65 -32.70 13.78
C VAL A 290 -27.96 -33.80 14.81
N ASN A 291 -28.99 -34.62 14.59
CA ASN A 291 -29.27 -35.76 15.48
C ASN A 291 -28.13 -36.79 15.49
N ALA A 292 -27.50 -37.06 14.34
CA ALA A 292 -26.40 -38.00 14.22
C ALA A 292 -25.16 -37.55 15.01
N VAL A 293 -24.88 -36.24 15.06
CA VAL A 293 -23.76 -35.68 15.85
C VAL A 293 -23.88 -36.01 17.35
N PHE A 294 -25.10 -36.07 17.88
CA PHE A 294 -25.36 -36.33 19.30
C PHE A 294 -25.69 -37.80 19.62
N GLU A 295 -25.69 -38.71 18.63
CA GLU A 295 -26.08 -40.11 18.80
C GLU A 295 -25.20 -40.85 19.84
N GLY A 296 -23.90 -40.51 19.90
CA GLY A 296 -22.95 -41.04 20.88
C GLY A 296 -22.98 -40.37 22.27
N PHE A 297 -23.80 -39.33 22.48
CA PHE A 297 -23.78 -38.49 23.68
C PHE A 297 -25.19 -38.28 24.27
N PRO A 298 -25.87 -39.35 24.71
CA PRO A 298 -27.26 -39.27 25.23
C PRO A 298 -27.40 -38.34 26.45
N GLN A 299 -26.33 -38.12 27.21
CA GLN A 299 -26.27 -37.21 28.35
C GLN A 299 -26.39 -35.72 27.98
N LEU A 300 -26.22 -35.34 26.71
CA LEU A 300 -26.32 -33.96 26.22
C LEU A 300 -27.60 -33.71 25.39
N ALA A 301 -28.67 -34.46 25.68
CA ALA A 301 -29.96 -34.37 24.98
C ALA A 301 -30.60 -32.96 24.99
N ALA A 302 -30.34 -32.16 26.03
CA ALA A 302 -30.78 -30.77 26.11
C ALA A 302 -30.10 -29.89 25.04
N LEU A 303 -28.77 -29.98 24.92
CA LEU A 303 -27.99 -29.24 23.92
C LEU A 303 -28.34 -29.66 22.48
N ARG A 304 -28.63 -30.95 22.28
CA ARG A 304 -29.17 -31.46 21.00
C ARG A 304 -30.49 -30.76 20.64
N THR A 305 -31.40 -30.62 21.60
CA THR A 305 -32.71 -30.01 21.38
C THR A 305 -32.57 -28.51 21.07
N GLU A 306 -31.64 -27.82 21.73
CA GLU A 306 -31.28 -26.44 21.42
C GLU A 306 -30.74 -26.29 19.99
N CYS A 307 -29.85 -27.19 19.56
CA CYS A 307 -29.30 -27.17 18.19
C CYS A 307 -30.37 -27.47 17.12
N ILE A 308 -31.37 -28.31 17.42
CA ILE A 308 -32.48 -28.60 16.50
C ILE A 308 -33.42 -27.40 16.37
N ASN A 309 -33.72 -26.72 17.48
CA ASN A 309 -34.59 -25.54 17.52
C ASN A 309 -33.96 -24.31 16.85
N ASP A 310 -32.63 -24.25 16.81
CA ASP A 310 -31.88 -23.25 16.05
C ASP A 310 -31.89 -23.60 14.55
N MET A 311 -32.69 -22.87 13.76
CA MET A 311 -32.82 -23.09 12.31
C MET A 311 -31.54 -22.79 11.52
N SER A 312 -30.57 -22.09 12.11
CA SER A 312 -29.29 -21.78 11.50
C SER A 312 -28.19 -22.79 11.84
N CYS A 313 -28.43 -23.67 12.82
CA CYS A 313 -27.43 -24.63 13.30
C CYS A 313 -27.38 -25.86 12.37
N ASP A 314 -26.24 -26.04 11.70
CA ASP A 314 -25.92 -27.24 10.92
C ASP A 314 -25.11 -28.27 11.73
N ALA A 315 -24.74 -29.38 11.10
CA ALA A 315 -24.01 -30.46 11.78
C ALA A 315 -22.62 -30.04 12.29
N ASN A 316 -21.95 -29.09 11.62
CA ASN A 316 -20.63 -28.60 12.05
C ASN A 316 -20.77 -27.69 13.27
N MET A 317 -21.73 -26.77 13.25
CA MET A 317 -22.04 -25.92 14.40
C MET A 317 -22.51 -26.74 15.61
N ALA A 318 -23.30 -27.79 15.38
CA ALA A 318 -23.71 -28.75 16.41
C ALA A 318 -22.50 -29.49 17.01
N LYS A 319 -21.53 -29.89 16.17
CA LYS A 319 -20.29 -30.55 16.61
C LYS A 319 -19.41 -29.62 17.43
N ASP A 320 -19.28 -28.35 17.05
CA ASP A 320 -18.47 -27.38 17.79
C ASP A 320 -19.10 -27.06 19.16
N ARG A 321 -20.42 -26.90 19.21
CA ARG A 321 -21.15 -26.73 20.49
C ARG A 321 -21.03 -27.97 21.38
N LEU A 322 -21.07 -29.16 20.80
CA LEU A 322 -20.83 -30.43 21.51
C LEU A 322 -19.40 -30.48 22.08
N LEU A 323 -18.38 -30.16 21.28
CA LEU A 323 -16.99 -30.15 21.71
C LEU A 323 -16.74 -29.12 22.83
N ALA A 324 -17.29 -27.93 22.71
CA ALA A 324 -17.22 -26.91 23.76
C ALA A 324 -17.85 -27.41 25.07
N LYS A 325 -18.97 -28.11 25.00
CA LYS A 325 -19.64 -28.67 26.19
C LYS A 325 -18.91 -29.85 26.80
N LEU A 326 -18.19 -30.63 25.99
CA LEU A 326 -17.32 -31.71 26.47
C LEU A 326 -16.02 -31.19 27.10
N ALA A 327 -15.57 -29.99 26.69
CA ALA A 327 -14.40 -29.32 27.25
C ALA A 327 -14.70 -28.59 28.57
N GLU A 328 -15.97 -28.33 28.91
CA GLU A 328 -16.35 -27.78 30.21
C GLU A 328 -16.00 -28.78 31.34
N GLY A 329 -14.95 -28.47 32.10
CA GLY A 329 -14.50 -29.27 33.25
C GLY A 329 -13.21 -30.06 33.01
N THR A 330 -12.58 -29.96 31.84
CA THR A 330 -11.25 -30.54 31.59
C THR A 330 -10.15 -29.50 31.76
N THR A 331 -9.40 -29.57 32.87
CA THR A 331 -8.08 -28.92 32.97
C THR A 331 -7.03 -29.83 32.34
N PRO A 332 -6.21 -29.36 31.37
CA PRO A 332 -5.15 -30.16 30.80
C PRO A 332 -4.10 -30.47 31.87
N SER A 333 -3.91 -31.76 32.17
CA SER A 333 -2.84 -32.25 33.04
C SER A 333 -1.53 -32.27 32.27
N ILE A 334 -0.79 -31.16 32.27
CA ILE A 334 0.60 -31.10 31.81
C ILE A 334 1.52 -30.95 33.02
N GLY A 335 2.29 -32.01 33.27
CA GLY A 335 3.36 -32.02 34.26
C GLY A 335 4.56 -31.18 33.82
N ALA A 336 5.24 -30.65 34.83
CA ALA A 336 6.50 -29.89 34.86
C ALA A 336 7.58 -30.29 33.84
N SER A 337 7.41 -29.96 32.56
CA SER A 337 8.50 -29.90 31.58
C SER A 337 8.19 -28.78 30.60
N ALA A 338 8.79 -27.62 30.85
CA ALA A 338 8.64 -26.40 30.08
C ALA A 338 9.20 -26.57 28.66
N ALA A 339 8.37 -27.05 27.74
CA ALA A 339 8.51 -26.71 26.33
C ALA A 339 7.47 -25.62 26.05
N HIS A 340 7.89 -24.36 26.24
CA HIS A 340 7.10 -23.23 25.75
C HIS A 340 7.19 -23.25 24.22
N ILE A 341 6.19 -23.86 23.58
CA ILE A 341 6.05 -23.82 22.13
C ILE A 341 5.55 -22.42 21.78
N TYR A 342 6.48 -21.52 21.49
CA TYR A 342 6.16 -20.22 20.89
C TYR A 342 5.95 -20.43 19.39
N ALA A 343 4.74 -20.16 18.89
CA ALA A 343 4.51 -20.05 17.46
C ALA A 343 5.16 -18.74 16.98
N GLY A 344 6.38 -18.82 16.43
CA GLY A 344 7.16 -17.69 15.94
C GLY A 344 7.79 -17.98 14.59
N ASN A 345 8.43 -16.97 14.00
CA ASN A 345 9.14 -17.00 12.70
C ASN A 345 10.38 -17.92 12.65
N GLY A 346 10.62 -18.75 13.67
CA GLY A 346 11.82 -19.58 13.81
C GLY A 346 13.05 -18.90 14.43
N ASN A 347 13.04 -17.57 14.66
CA ASN A 347 14.11 -16.80 15.31
C ASN A 347 13.76 -16.40 16.75
N LEU A 348 13.44 -17.39 17.59
CA LEU A 348 12.97 -17.14 18.96
C LEU A 348 14.00 -16.43 19.84
N VAL A 349 15.29 -16.76 19.68
CA VAL A 349 16.36 -16.13 20.46
C VAL A 349 16.58 -14.69 20.01
N GLY A 350 16.69 -14.42 18.71
CA GLY A 350 16.82 -13.06 18.20
C GLY A 350 15.64 -12.17 18.60
N ASP A 351 14.41 -12.67 18.50
CA ASP A 351 13.21 -11.91 18.85
C ASP A 351 13.11 -11.66 20.36
N SER A 352 13.48 -12.63 21.19
CA SER A 352 13.50 -12.46 22.65
C SER A 352 14.62 -11.53 23.11
N VAL A 353 15.80 -11.57 22.46
CA VAL A 353 16.88 -10.61 22.69
C VAL A 353 16.43 -9.21 22.28
N ARG A 354 15.78 -9.05 21.11
CA ARG A 354 15.21 -7.77 20.66
C ARG A 354 14.21 -7.23 21.67
N ALA A 355 13.25 -8.04 22.13
CA ALA A 355 12.26 -7.64 23.12
C ALA A 355 12.91 -7.21 24.44
N SER A 356 13.95 -7.92 24.89
CA SER A 356 14.73 -7.56 26.09
C SER A 356 15.38 -6.17 25.92
N VAL A 357 16.10 -5.92 24.83
CA VAL A 357 16.77 -4.63 24.61
C VAL A 357 15.76 -3.50 24.40
N MET A 358 14.67 -3.74 23.66
CA MET A 358 13.59 -2.76 23.46
C MET A 358 12.90 -2.37 24.77
N SER A 359 12.66 -3.33 25.66
CA SER A 359 12.07 -3.03 26.98
C SER A 359 13.03 -2.24 27.87
N ARG A 360 14.32 -2.56 27.83
CA ARG A 360 15.38 -1.83 28.54
C ARG A 360 15.56 -0.41 28.02
N ALA A 361 15.39 -0.21 26.71
CA ALA A 361 15.43 1.09 26.06
C ALA A 361 14.17 1.95 26.32
N GLY A 362 13.17 1.42 27.01
CA GLY A 362 11.90 2.13 27.30
C GLY A 362 10.90 2.10 26.15
N HIS A 363 11.19 1.34 25.08
CA HIS A 363 10.40 1.31 23.85
C HIS A 363 9.31 0.24 23.82
N ALA A 364 9.30 -0.67 24.80
CA ALA A 364 8.35 -1.76 24.93
C ALA A 364 8.13 -2.13 26.40
N GLN A 365 7.03 -2.82 26.71
CA GLN A 365 6.84 -3.40 28.04
C GLN A 365 7.71 -4.63 28.24
N ALA A 366 8.17 -4.84 29.47
CA ALA A 366 8.90 -6.03 29.87
C ALA A 366 8.02 -7.28 29.78
N GLU A 367 8.50 -8.29 29.05
CA GLU A 367 7.85 -9.60 28.96
C GLU A 367 8.25 -10.44 30.16
N LYS A 368 7.29 -10.80 31.02
CA LYS A 368 7.57 -11.53 32.27
C LYS A 368 8.21 -12.90 32.05
N ASP A 369 7.94 -13.53 30.90
CA ASP A 369 8.37 -14.88 30.57
C ASP A 369 9.62 -14.91 29.66
N ASN A 370 10.23 -13.75 29.37
CA ASN A 370 11.40 -13.68 28.50
C ASN A 370 12.70 -14.06 29.25
N PRO A 371 13.39 -15.15 28.87
CA PRO A 371 14.57 -15.63 29.60
C PRO A 371 15.81 -14.75 29.42
N TYR A 372 15.81 -13.82 28.45
CA TYR A 372 16.90 -12.86 28.20
C TYR A 372 16.69 -11.53 28.93
N GLN A 373 15.58 -11.40 29.67
CA GLN A 373 15.29 -10.26 30.52
C GLN A 373 16.31 -10.22 31.68
N GLY A 374 17.04 -9.11 31.81
CA GLY A 374 18.05 -8.94 32.88
C GLY A 374 19.47 -9.35 32.52
N MET A 375 19.71 -9.86 31.31
CA MET A 375 21.07 -10.07 30.78
C MET A 375 21.70 -8.75 30.33
N THR A 376 23.01 -8.62 30.54
CA THR A 376 23.83 -7.51 30.01
C THR A 376 23.95 -7.62 28.50
N LEU A 377 24.22 -6.52 27.79
CA LEU A 377 24.44 -6.52 26.35
C LEU A 377 25.49 -7.53 25.89
N ARG A 378 26.54 -7.73 26.70
CA ARG A 378 27.58 -8.71 26.44
C ARG A 378 27.07 -10.16 26.51
N GLU A 379 26.15 -10.44 27.43
CA GLU A 379 25.51 -11.76 27.53
C GLU A 379 24.49 -11.97 26.40
N LEU A 380 23.79 -10.93 25.99
CA LEU A 380 22.91 -10.95 24.81
C LEU A 380 23.70 -11.15 23.51
N ALA A 381 24.87 -10.51 23.38
CA ALA A 381 25.80 -10.76 22.27
C ALA A 381 26.27 -12.23 22.25
N ARG A 382 26.54 -12.80 23.43
CA ARG A 382 26.89 -14.21 23.57
C ARG A 382 25.72 -15.12 23.16
N ALA A 383 24.50 -14.82 23.62
CA ALA A 383 23.31 -15.59 23.28
C ALA A 383 23.05 -15.60 21.77
N SER A 384 23.18 -14.43 21.12
CA SER A 384 23.02 -14.26 19.68
C SER A 384 24.02 -15.09 18.86
N LEU A 385 25.26 -15.24 19.35
CA LEU A 385 26.29 -16.08 18.72
C LEU A 385 26.06 -17.57 18.94
N VAL A 386 25.72 -17.97 20.18
CA VAL A 386 25.53 -19.38 20.55
C VAL A 386 24.33 -19.99 19.84
N ASP A 387 23.23 -19.25 19.71
CA ASP A 387 22.04 -19.68 18.97
C ASP A 387 22.36 -20.06 17.52
N ARG A 388 23.31 -19.33 16.92
CA ARG A 388 23.77 -19.55 15.55
C ARG A 388 24.91 -20.59 15.44
N GLY A 389 25.13 -21.36 16.50
CA GLY A 389 26.11 -22.45 16.55
C GLY A 389 27.57 -22.01 16.66
N ILE A 390 27.84 -20.73 16.96
CA ILE A 390 29.19 -20.19 17.02
C ILE A 390 29.79 -20.44 18.41
N GLY A 391 30.90 -21.18 18.44
CA GLY A 391 31.63 -21.51 19.66
C GLY A 391 32.29 -20.28 20.29
N VAL A 392 31.70 -19.79 21.38
CA VAL A 392 32.23 -18.66 22.19
C VAL A 392 32.89 -19.10 23.50
N ALA A 393 33.02 -20.41 23.71
CA ALA A 393 33.64 -21.00 24.90
C ALA A 393 35.15 -20.70 24.91
N GLY A 394 35.65 -20.10 25.99
CA GLY A 394 37.04 -19.68 26.12
C GLY A 394 37.38 -18.31 25.52
N MET A 395 36.45 -17.67 24.81
CA MET A 395 36.65 -16.29 24.32
C MET A 395 36.53 -15.27 25.46
N SER A 396 37.43 -14.28 25.46
CA SER A 396 37.31 -13.13 26.36
C SER A 396 36.02 -12.36 26.05
N GLY A 397 35.48 -11.64 27.03
CA GLY A 397 34.32 -10.75 26.79
C GLY A 397 34.56 -9.78 25.63
N GLN A 398 35.82 -9.45 25.36
CA GLN A 398 36.23 -8.62 24.23
C GLN A 398 36.08 -9.33 22.89
N GLY A 399 36.50 -10.59 22.80
CA GLY A 399 36.39 -11.41 21.58
C GLY A 399 34.94 -11.74 21.24
N VAL A 400 34.08 -11.95 22.24
CA VAL A 400 32.65 -12.22 22.03
C VAL A 400 31.95 -11.01 21.40
N VAL A 401 32.17 -9.80 21.92
CA VAL A 401 31.55 -8.58 21.36
C VAL A 401 32.08 -8.29 19.97
N GLY A 402 33.40 -8.41 19.74
CA GLY A 402 33.98 -8.20 18.41
C GLY A 402 33.43 -9.19 17.38
N LEU A 403 33.30 -10.46 17.76
CA LEU A 403 32.71 -11.48 16.89
C LEU A 403 31.23 -11.23 16.63
N ALA A 404 30.46 -10.78 17.63
CA ALA A 404 29.04 -10.47 17.48
C ALA A 404 28.74 -9.33 16.49
N PHE A 405 29.68 -8.40 16.28
CA PHE A 405 29.55 -7.32 15.30
C PHE A 405 30.15 -7.62 13.93
N THR A 406 31.04 -8.61 13.81
CA THR A 406 31.75 -8.90 12.56
C THR A 406 31.29 -10.19 11.88
N HIS A 407 30.60 -11.05 12.62
CA HIS A 407 30.08 -12.30 12.09
C HIS A 407 28.75 -12.07 11.39
N SER A 408 28.66 -12.42 10.11
CA SER A 408 27.47 -12.20 9.26
C SER A 408 26.21 -12.88 9.77
N SER A 409 26.33 -14.00 10.48
CA SER A 409 25.17 -14.71 11.04
C SER A 409 24.73 -14.19 12.42
N SER A 410 25.40 -13.18 13.00
CA SER A 410 25.01 -12.61 14.29
C SER A 410 23.94 -11.53 14.11
N ASP A 411 22.75 -11.76 14.68
CA ASP A 411 21.66 -10.77 14.67
C ASP A 411 21.88 -9.60 15.65
N PHE A 412 22.90 -9.69 16.52
CA PHE A 412 23.13 -8.71 17.59
C PHE A 412 23.30 -7.29 17.07
N GLY A 413 24.03 -7.11 15.96
CA GLY A 413 24.21 -5.79 15.33
C GLY A 413 22.90 -5.18 14.82
N ASN A 414 22.05 -6.02 14.20
CA ASN A 414 20.74 -5.61 13.68
C ASN A 414 19.76 -5.28 14.81
N ILE A 415 19.80 -6.03 15.92
CA ILE A 415 18.96 -5.74 17.09
C ILE A 415 19.28 -4.37 17.69
N LEU A 416 20.57 -4.02 17.78
CA LEU A 416 20.99 -2.69 18.24
C LEU A 416 20.59 -1.60 17.24
N MET A 417 20.64 -1.89 15.94
CA MET A 417 20.17 -1.00 14.89
C MET A 417 18.65 -0.71 15.02
N ASP A 418 17.83 -1.73 15.28
CA ASP A 418 16.39 -1.58 15.48
C ASP A 418 16.09 -0.64 16.65
N VAL A 419 16.82 -0.78 17.76
CA VAL A 419 16.67 0.05 18.96
C VAL A 419 17.10 1.50 18.69
N ALA A 420 18.23 1.68 17.99
CA ALA A 420 18.71 3.01 17.60
C ALA A 420 17.75 3.69 16.62
N HIS A 421 17.20 2.95 15.67
CA HIS A 421 16.21 3.45 14.71
C HIS A 421 14.94 3.90 15.43
N LYS A 422 14.37 3.06 16.30
CA LYS A 422 13.19 3.45 17.08
C LYS A 422 13.44 4.67 17.97
N SER A 423 14.62 4.76 18.58
CA SER A 423 15.02 5.94 19.34
C SER A 423 15.12 7.20 18.47
N THR A 424 15.65 7.07 17.25
CA THR A 424 15.71 8.17 16.26
C THR A 424 14.32 8.65 15.88
N LEU A 425 13.38 7.73 15.62
CA LEU A 425 12.01 8.09 15.28
C LEU A 425 11.29 8.78 16.45
N LEU A 426 11.49 8.31 17.68
CA LEU A 426 10.95 8.99 18.86
C LEU A 426 11.47 10.41 18.99
N GLY A 427 12.78 10.61 18.82
CA GLY A 427 13.36 11.95 18.83
C GLY A 427 12.84 12.85 17.70
N TRP A 428 12.54 12.27 16.53
CA TRP A 428 11.90 12.98 15.41
C TRP A 428 10.45 13.39 15.73
N GLU A 429 9.68 12.50 16.36
CA GLU A 429 8.28 12.76 16.75
C GLU A 429 8.15 13.73 17.93
N GLU A 430 9.04 13.64 18.91
CA GLU A 430 9.09 14.53 20.09
C GLU A 430 9.58 15.94 19.75
N ALA A 431 10.28 16.11 18.62
CA ALA A 431 10.71 17.41 18.15
C ALA A 431 9.48 18.25 17.73
N ASN A 432 9.10 19.17 18.62
CA ASN A 432 7.95 20.07 18.49
C ASN A 432 8.16 21.14 17.41
N GLU A 433 8.17 20.74 16.15
CA GLU A 433 8.21 21.64 14.99
C GLU A 433 6.81 21.89 14.43
N THR A 434 6.51 23.14 14.07
CA THR A 434 5.16 23.56 13.65
C THR A 434 4.99 23.71 12.15
N PHE A 435 6.08 23.60 11.37
CA PHE A 435 6.07 23.86 9.93
C PHE A 435 5.14 22.91 9.14
N ASP A 436 4.99 21.66 9.56
CA ASP A 436 4.15 20.66 8.90
C ASP A 436 2.66 21.04 8.87
N ARG A 437 2.22 21.96 9.75
CA ARG A 437 0.82 22.35 9.89
C ARG A 437 0.34 23.25 8.74
N TRP A 438 1.25 24.00 8.13
CA TRP A 438 0.92 25.04 7.15
C TRP A 438 1.70 24.94 5.84
N THR A 439 2.74 24.09 5.79
CA THR A 439 3.46 23.75 4.56
C THR A 439 2.83 22.54 3.85
N ARG A 440 3.09 22.44 2.56
CA ARG A 440 2.68 21.29 1.73
C ARG A 440 3.78 20.24 1.73
N LYS A 441 3.44 18.98 2.00
CA LYS A 441 4.35 17.86 1.77
C LYS A 441 4.41 17.52 0.27
N GLY A 442 5.63 17.44 -0.27
CA GLY A 442 5.92 17.07 -1.64
C GLY A 442 6.80 15.82 -1.70
N THR A 443 6.87 15.20 -2.87
CA THR A 443 7.73 14.03 -3.12
C THR A 443 8.59 14.28 -4.36
N LEU A 444 9.87 13.93 -4.27
CA LEU A 444 10.81 13.98 -5.39
C LEU A 444 11.47 12.61 -5.53
N THR A 445 11.61 12.12 -6.75
CA THR A 445 12.22 10.82 -7.05
C THR A 445 13.73 10.91 -7.27
N ASP A 446 14.28 12.11 -7.42
CA ASP A 446 15.70 12.33 -7.63
C ASP A 446 16.18 13.68 -7.05
N PHE A 447 17.51 13.86 -7.03
CA PHE A 447 18.18 15.09 -6.56
C PHE A 447 18.30 16.17 -7.64
N LYS A 448 17.75 15.97 -8.83
CA LYS A 448 17.81 17.01 -9.87
C LYS A 448 16.87 18.14 -9.50
N THR A 449 17.18 19.34 -9.97
CA THR A 449 16.27 20.48 -9.82
C THR A 449 14.98 20.18 -10.59
N ALA A 450 13.89 19.99 -9.86
CA ALA A 450 12.55 19.87 -10.41
C ALA A 450 11.89 21.25 -10.47
N HIS A 451 11.08 21.50 -11.50
CA HIS A 451 10.29 22.72 -11.64
C HIS A 451 8.83 22.45 -11.28
N ARG A 452 8.34 23.11 -10.24
CA ARG A 452 6.96 22.93 -9.76
C ARG A 452 6.07 24.07 -10.21
N VAL A 453 5.01 23.77 -10.95
CA VAL A 453 4.04 24.78 -11.41
C VAL A 453 3.11 25.15 -10.25
N GLY A 454 3.11 26.42 -9.81
CA GLY A 454 2.18 26.92 -8.80
C GLY A 454 0.75 27.12 -9.33
N LEU A 455 -0.12 27.83 -8.57
CA LEU A 455 -1.56 28.06 -8.85
C LEU A 455 -1.90 28.77 -10.19
N GLY A 456 -0.91 29.01 -11.04
CA GLY A 456 -0.97 29.78 -12.29
C GLY A 456 -1.78 29.14 -13.43
N ALA A 457 -2.17 27.87 -13.35
CA ALA A 457 -2.46 27.10 -14.56
C ALA A 457 -3.79 27.40 -15.29
N LEU A 458 -4.82 27.95 -14.63
CA LEU A 458 -6.17 28.02 -15.23
C LEU A 458 -7.03 29.21 -14.73
N ASP A 459 -7.19 30.23 -15.59
CA ASP A 459 -8.06 31.40 -15.32
C ASP A 459 -9.54 31.00 -15.22
N LYS A 460 -10.10 30.41 -16.28
CA LYS A 460 -11.49 29.91 -16.33
C LYS A 460 -11.63 28.85 -17.41
N LEU A 461 -12.55 27.92 -17.20
CA LEU A 461 -12.97 27.03 -18.28
C LEU A 461 -13.72 27.86 -19.34
N ARG A 462 -13.44 27.58 -20.60
CA ARG A 462 -14.17 28.20 -21.71
C ARG A 462 -15.56 27.57 -21.74
N GLU A 463 -16.59 28.40 -21.88
CA GLU A 463 -17.94 27.91 -22.14
C GLU A 463 -17.95 27.23 -23.51
N VAL A 464 -18.20 25.92 -23.52
CA VAL A 464 -18.34 25.14 -24.75
C VAL A 464 -19.80 25.16 -25.13
N LYS A 465 -20.13 25.87 -26.22
CA LYS A 465 -21.49 25.88 -26.77
C LYS A 465 -21.82 24.49 -27.32
N PRO A 466 -23.10 24.05 -27.30
CA PRO A 466 -23.49 22.76 -27.86
C PRO A 466 -22.99 22.62 -29.31
N GLY A 467 -22.16 21.62 -29.58
CA GLY A 467 -21.55 21.36 -30.90
C GLY A 467 -20.18 22.02 -31.16
N ALA A 468 -19.59 22.74 -30.20
CA ALA A 468 -18.24 23.29 -30.31
C ALA A 468 -17.18 22.32 -29.75
N GLU A 469 -16.00 22.28 -30.40
CA GLU A 469 -14.87 21.47 -29.94
C GLU A 469 -14.18 22.09 -28.69
N TYR A 470 -13.74 21.22 -27.79
CA TYR A 470 -12.90 21.59 -26.66
C TYR A 470 -11.51 22.01 -27.16
N LYS A 471 -11.07 23.21 -26.78
CA LYS A 471 -9.74 23.72 -27.13
C LYS A 471 -8.73 23.40 -26.03
N TYR A 472 -7.56 22.91 -26.42
CA TYR A 472 -6.43 22.74 -25.51
C TYR A 472 -6.07 24.06 -24.79
N ILE A 473 -5.72 23.94 -23.52
CA ILE A 473 -5.14 25.01 -22.72
C ILE A 473 -3.62 24.88 -22.82
N THR A 474 -2.92 26.00 -22.89
CA THR A 474 -1.46 26.02 -22.67
C THR A 474 -1.25 26.53 -21.25
N VAL A 475 -0.81 25.66 -20.36
CA VAL A 475 -0.37 26.04 -19.01
C VAL A 475 1.05 26.58 -19.14
N GLY A 476 1.31 27.77 -18.61
CA GLY A 476 2.65 28.37 -18.64
C GLY A 476 3.61 27.61 -17.71
N ASP A 477 4.70 27.11 -18.28
CA ASP A 477 5.70 26.22 -17.64
C ASP A 477 6.68 26.99 -16.71
N LYS A 478 6.18 27.97 -15.96
CA LYS A 478 6.98 28.75 -15.00
C LYS A 478 6.95 28.03 -13.67
N GLY A 479 7.74 26.96 -13.56
CA GLY A 479 7.85 26.20 -12.33
C GLY A 479 8.97 26.70 -11.40
N GLU A 480 8.69 26.80 -10.11
CA GLU A 480 9.67 27.13 -9.08
C GLU A 480 10.67 25.98 -8.93
N PRO A 481 11.99 26.25 -8.91
CA PRO A 481 13.00 25.22 -8.78
C PRO A 481 13.04 24.70 -7.34
N ILE A 482 12.94 23.38 -7.17
CA ILE A 482 13.16 22.67 -5.91
C ILE A 482 14.18 21.56 -6.13
N ALA A 483 15.14 21.42 -5.21
CA ALA A 483 16.14 20.36 -5.22
C ALA A 483 16.28 19.78 -3.82
N LEU A 484 16.50 18.47 -3.75
CA LEU A 484 16.80 17.78 -2.51
C LEU A 484 18.26 17.99 -2.10
N ALA A 485 18.51 18.00 -0.79
CA ALA A 485 19.84 17.87 -0.23
C ALA A 485 19.83 16.81 0.88
N THR A 486 20.95 16.11 1.02
CA THR A 486 21.15 15.11 2.06
C THR A 486 21.76 15.75 3.30
N TYR A 487 21.13 15.58 4.44
CA TYR A 487 21.62 16.00 5.75
C TYR A 487 21.84 14.76 6.60
N GLY A 488 23.02 14.59 7.19
CA GLY A 488 23.28 13.43 8.02
C GLY A 488 24.63 13.48 8.72
N GLU A 489 24.71 12.73 9.82
CA GLU A 489 25.87 12.64 10.68
C GLU A 489 26.11 11.17 11.06
N LEU A 490 27.34 10.85 11.46
CA LEU A 490 27.70 9.52 11.94
C LEU A 490 27.85 9.53 13.46
N PHE A 491 27.39 8.46 14.10
CA PHE A 491 27.77 8.13 15.47
C PHE A 491 28.26 6.69 15.53
N SER A 492 29.19 6.41 16.43
CA SER A 492 29.74 5.07 16.62
C SER A 492 29.38 4.54 17.99
N ILE A 493 29.02 3.26 18.03
CA ILE A 493 28.93 2.49 19.27
C ILE A 493 30.20 1.67 19.36
N ASP A 494 31.05 2.04 20.31
CA ASP A 494 32.29 1.34 20.54
C ASP A 494 32.08 0.08 21.41
N ARG A 495 33.09 -0.78 21.42
CA ARG A 495 33.12 -1.95 22.32
C ARG A 495 32.98 -1.60 23.80
N GLN A 496 33.37 -0.40 24.22
CA GLN A 496 33.38 -0.02 25.63
C GLN A 496 31.95 0.24 26.10
N THR A 497 31.13 0.90 25.29
CA THR A 497 29.69 1.09 25.51
C THR A 497 28.98 -0.24 25.75
N ILE A 498 29.28 -1.26 24.94
CA ILE A 498 28.67 -2.59 25.06
C ILE A 498 29.15 -3.34 26.32
N ILE A 499 30.44 -3.21 26.66
CA ILE A 499 30.99 -3.83 27.88
C ILE A 499 30.44 -3.17 29.14
N ASN A 500 30.27 -1.85 29.10
CA ASN A 500 29.74 -1.05 30.19
C ASN A 500 28.21 -1.09 30.26
N ASP A 501 27.55 -1.81 29.34
CA ASP A 501 26.09 -1.97 29.27
C ASP A 501 25.34 -0.64 29.19
N ASP A 502 25.96 0.36 28.54
CA ASP A 502 25.47 1.74 28.45
C ASP A 502 24.37 1.87 27.39
N MET A 503 23.12 1.84 27.88
CA MET A 503 21.90 2.02 27.07
C MET A 503 21.68 3.46 26.62
N ASP A 504 22.27 4.44 27.29
CA ASP A 504 22.02 5.85 26.98
C ASP A 504 22.67 6.22 25.65
N MET A 505 23.83 5.65 25.33
CA MET A 505 24.47 5.83 24.01
C MET A 505 23.63 5.23 22.86
N LEU A 506 22.87 4.16 23.14
CA LEU A 506 21.99 3.47 22.18
C LEU A 506 20.63 4.16 21.99
N THR A 507 20.23 5.03 22.91
CA THR A 507 18.91 5.65 22.94
C THR A 507 18.97 7.16 22.79
N ARG A 508 19.76 7.83 23.64
CA ARG A 508 19.82 9.29 23.70
C ARG A 508 20.49 9.91 22.48
N ILE A 509 21.62 9.37 22.02
CA ILE A 509 22.30 9.92 20.82
C ILE A 509 21.40 9.81 19.59
N PRO A 510 20.84 8.62 19.27
CA PRO A 510 19.95 8.50 18.11
C PRO A 510 18.70 9.38 18.25
N ALA A 511 18.10 9.48 19.44
CA ALA A 511 16.96 10.39 19.67
C ALA A 511 17.34 11.86 19.43
N MET A 512 18.48 12.32 19.95
CA MET A 512 18.96 13.69 19.68
C MET A 512 19.20 13.92 18.18
N MET A 513 19.72 12.93 17.46
CA MET A 513 19.93 13.01 16.01
C MET A 513 18.60 13.05 15.23
N GLY A 514 17.59 12.28 15.67
CA GLY A 514 16.24 12.35 15.11
C GLY A 514 15.61 13.73 15.29
N GLY A 515 15.72 14.30 16.49
CA GLY A 515 15.26 15.65 16.76
C GLY A 515 16.04 16.72 15.99
N ALA A 516 17.36 16.57 15.84
CA ALA A 516 18.20 17.46 15.05
C ALA A 516 17.87 17.39 13.54
N ALA A 517 17.56 16.22 13.01
CA ALA A 517 17.09 16.06 11.65
C ALA A 517 15.79 16.84 11.43
N ARG A 518 14.84 16.74 12.37
CA ARG A 518 13.56 17.46 12.32
C ARG A 518 13.75 18.98 12.39
N TYR A 519 14.62 19.41 13.30
CA TYR A 519 15.02 20.81 13.47
C TYR A 519 15.62 21.37 12.18
N THR A 520 16.51 20.62 11.53
CA THR A 520 17.18 21.01 10.28
C THR A 520 16.16 21.27 9.16
N VAL A 521 15.18 20.38 8.99
CA VAL A 521 14.09 20.60 8.02
C VAL A 521 13.30 21.86 8.37
N GLY A 522 12.99 22.06 9.65
CA GLY A 522 12.36 23.30 10.12
C GLY A 522 13.19 24.54 9.80
N GLU A 523 14.52 24.49 9.97
CA GLU A 523 15.40 25.62 9.67
C GLU A 523 15.34 26.00 8.20
N LEU A 524 15.31 25.01 7.30
CA LEU A 524 15.15 25.26 5.87
C LEU A 524 13.82 25.96 5.57
N VAL A 525 12.72 25.55 6.20
CA VAL A 525 11.40 26.20 6.02
C VAL A 525 11.41 27.64 6.53
N TRP A 526 11.87 27.85 7.75
CA TRP A 526 11.88 29.19 8.35
C TRP A 526 12.88 30.11 7.63
N ALA A 527 13.98 29.56 7.11
CA ALA A 527 14.94 30.29 6.28
C ALA A 527 14.32 30.85 4.99
N VAL A 528 13.36 30.15 4.36
CA VAL A 528 12.63 30.68 3.19
C VAL A 528 11.88 31.98 3.54
N LEU A 529 11.26 32.05 4.72
CA LEU A 529 10.54 33.23 5.18
C LEU A 529 11.47 34.39 5.59
N THR A 530 12.55 34.10 6.31
CA THR A 530 13.46 35.12 6.86
C THR A 530 14.44 35.66 5.82
N SER A 531 14.94 34.81 4.90
CA SER A 531 15.85 35.22 3.82
C SER A 531 15.17 35.99 2.70
N ASN A 532 13.84 35.87 2.57
CA ASN A 532 13.05 36.47 1.49
C ASN A 532 13.60 36.12 0.10
N GLN A 533 13.81 34.82 -0.15
CA GLN A 533 14.41 34.29 -1.36
C GLN A 533 13.73 34.80 -2.64
N LYS A 534 14.50 34.95 -3.72
CA LYS A 534 13.97 35.30 -5.05
C LYS A 534 13.28 34.10 -5.69
N MET A 535 12.11 34.35 -6.27
CA MET A 535 11.33 33.38 -7.05
C MET A 535 11.75 33.38 -8.53
N SER A 536 11.21 32.46 -9.32
CA SER A 536 11.51 32.29 -10.75
C SER A 536 11.23 33.53 -11.62
N ASP A 537 10.44 34.48 -11.13
CA ASP A 537 10.18 35.78 -11.77
C ASP A 537 11.25 36.86 -11.50
N GLY A 538 12.28 36.51 -10.73
CA GLY A 538 13.40 37.39 -10.37
C GLY A 538 13.09 38.33 -9.20
N LYS A 539 11.87 38.28 -8.64
CA LYS A 539 11.44 39.11 -7.51
C LYS A 539 11.52 38.33 -6.20
N ALA A 540 11.67 39.04 -5.09
CA ALA A 540 11.67 38.42 -3.77
C ALA A 540 10.28 37.86 -3.41
N LEU A 541 10.23 36.77 -2.63
CA LEU A 541 9.01 36.11 -2.18
C LEU A 541 7.97 37.13 -1.66
N PHE A 542 8.40 38.00 -0.76
CA PHE A 542 7.65 39.15 -0.28
C PHE A 542 8.11 40.42 -0.97
N SER A 543 7.24 41.01 -1.79
CA SER A 543 7.50 42.25 -2.50
C SER A 543 6.23 43.07 -2.70
N ALA A 544 6.39 44.37 -2.92
CA ALA A 544 5.26 45.24 -3.28
C ALA A 544 4.63 44.82 -4.60
N ASP A 545 5.44 44.33 -5.55
CA ASP A 545 4.97 43.83 -6.85
C ASP A 545 4.10 42.57 -6.73
N HIS A 546 4.38 41.73 -5.74
CA HIS A 546 3.58 40.57 -5.37
C HIS A 546 2.36 40.95 -4.53
N ASN A 547 2.13 42.23 -4.24
CA ASN A 547 1.02 42.70 -3.39
C ASN A 547 0.87 41.88 -2.08
N ASN A 548 1.97 41.33 -1.56
CA ASN A 548 1.99 40.43 -0.43
C ASN A 548 2.92 40.92 0.69
N LEU A 549 3.39 42.16 0.57
CA LEU A 549 4.13 42.87 1.59
C LEU A 549 3.29 44.05 2.08
N VAL A 550 3.01 44.08 3.38
CA VAL A 550 2.26 45.14 4.06
C VAL A 550 3.16 45.82 5.08
N ASN A 551 3.02 47.14 5.23
CA ASN A 551 3.69 47.89 6.29
C ASN A 551 2.63 48.32 7.30
N GLN A 552 2.25 47.41 8.20
CA GLN A 552 1.27 47.71 9.23
C GLN A 552 1.69 47.11 10.58
N PRO A 553 1.47 47.84 11.69
CA PRO A 553 1.63 47.26 13.02
C PRO A 553 0.61 46.15 13.27
N LEU A 554 0.88 45.31 14.28
CA LEU A 554 -0.07 44.29 14.73
C LEU A 554 -1.26 44.95 15.44
N THR A 555 -2.28 45.30 14.66
CA THR A 555 -3.57 45.89 15.07
C THR A 555 -4.70 45.25 14.26
N ILE A 556 -5.96 45.49 14.64
CA ILE A 556 -7.12 44.98 13.90
C ILE A 556 -7.11 45.47 12.45
N ASP A 557 -6.85 46.76 12.23
CA ASP A 557 -6.77 47.35 10.88
C ASP A 557 -5.59 46.80 10.07
N GLY A 558 -4.46 46.55 10.72
CA GLY A 558 -3.29 45.94 10.08
C GLY A 558 -3.55 44.50 9.63
N LEU A 559 -4.19 43.71 10.50
CA LEU A 559 -4.61 42.34 10.20
C LEU A 559 -5.67 42.30 9.09
N ASP A 560 -6.65 43.22 9.11
CA ASP A 560 -7.66 43.28 8.07
C ASP A 560 -7.05 43.65 6.71
N LYS A 561 -6.11 44.61 6.66
CA LYS A 561 -5.38 44.95 5.43
C LYS A 561 -4.58 43.77 4.89
N ALA A 562 -3.88 43.02 5.75
CA ALA A 562 -3.14 41.83 5.32
C ALA A 562 -4.06 40.71 4.83
N ARG A 563 -5.20 40.50 5.51
CA ARG A 563 -6.26 39.57 5.08
C ARG A 563 -6.84 39.98 3.72
N GLN A 564 -7.09 41.27 3.51
CA GLN A 564 -7.56 41.81 2.24
C GLN A 564 -6.52 41.63 1.13
N ALA A 565 -5.24 41.88 1.42
CA ALA A 565 -4.15 41.67 0.46
C ALA A 565 -4.12 40.23 -0.07
N MET A 566 -4.30 39.25 0.81
CA MET A 566 -4.37 37.83 0.45
C MET A 566 -5.65 37.47 -0.34
N LEU A 567 -6.80 38.00 0.04
CA LEU A 567 -8.07 37.76 -0.66
C LEU A 567 -8.13 38.39 -2.05
N LEU A 568 -7.49 39.55 -2.21
CA LEU A 568 -7.45 40.30 -3.45
C LEU A 568 -6.38 39.77 -4.43
N GLN A 569 -5.64 38.73 -4.05
CA GLN A 569 -4.69 38.11 -4.96
C GLN A 569 -5.37 37.60 -6.23
N THR A 570 -4.69 37.82 -7.35
CA THR A 570 -5.21 37.49 -8.68
C THR A 570 -4.32 36.48 -9.40
N ASN A 571 -4.95 35.68 -10.25
CA ASN A 571 -4.28 34.99 -11.33
C ASN A 571 -4.88 35.55 -12.64
N GLY A 572 -4.08 36.31 -13.39
CA GLY A 572 -4.57 37.04 -14.56
C GLY A 572 -5.74 37.96 -14.21
N LYS A 573 -6.93 37.67 -14.73
CA LYS A 573 -8.18 38.42 -14.46
C LYS A 573 -9.03 37.81 -13.34
N ARG A 574 -8.67 36.64 -12.81
CA ARG A 574 -9.44 35.93 -11.79
C ARG A 574 -8.92 36.26 -10.39
N LYS A 575 -9.83 36.58 -9.47
CA LYS A 575 -9.53 36.66 -8.04
C LYS A 575 -9.47 35.25 -7.45
N LEU A 576 -8.43 34.96 -6.67
CA LEU A 576 -8.20 33.63 -6.10
C LEU A 576 -8.93 33.41 -4.77
N ASN A 577 -9.37 34.48 -4.11
CA ASN A 577 -10.11 34.42 -2.83
C ASN A 577 -9.41 33.53 -1.78
N ILE A 578 -8.08 33.58 -1.71
CA ILE A 578 -7.31 32.79 -0.75
C ILE A 578 -7.52 33.40 0.63
N ARG A 579 -7.94 32.58 1.58
CA ARG A 579 -8.14 32.99 2.98
C ARG A 579 -6.92 32.57 3.81
N PRO A 580 -6.46 33.43 4.73
CA PRO A 580 -5.44 33.03 5.70
C PRO A 580 -6.04 32.01 6.67
N ALA A 581 -5.23 31.06 7.10
CA ALA A 581 -5.59 30.05 8.09
C ALA A 581 -4.66 30.09 9.30
N TYR A 582 -3.38 30.42 9.09
CA TYR A 582 -2.40 30.55 10.16
C TYR A 582 -1.75 31.94 10.15
N MET A 583 -1.42 32.42 11.35
CA MET A 583 -0.62 33.60 11.58
C MET A 583 0.69 33.18 12.23
N LEU A 584 1.81 33.47 11.57
CA LEU A 584 3.14 33.14 12.07
C LEU A 584 3.72 34.39 12.74
N THR A 585 4.08 34.28 14.01
CA THR A 585 4.59 35.40 14.81
C THR A 585 5.88 35.04 15.54
N PRO A 586 6.77 36.02 15.76
CA PRO A 586 7.77 35.94 16.83
C PRO A 586 7.08 35.71 18.18
N VAL A 587 7.77 35.03 19.10
CA VAL A 587 7.29 34.77 20.47
C VAL A 587 6.96 36.09 21.18
N ALA A 588 7.71 37.16 20.90
CA ALA A 588 7.43 38.49 21.44
C ALA A 588 6.02 39.02 21.13
N LEU A 589 5.40 38.62 20.00
CA LEU A 589 4.09 39.09 19.57
C LEU A 589 2.94 38.12 19.87
N GLU A 590 3.23 36.90 20.33
CA GLU A 590 2.23 35.84 20.50
C GLU A 590 1.07 36.26 21.40
N SER A 591 1.38 36.82 22.58
CA SER A 591 0.36 37.25 23.55
C SER A 591 -0.56 38.33 22.95
N LYS A 592 0.03 39.28 22.21
CA LYS A 592 -0.72 40.35 21.55
C LYS A 592 -1.58 39.82 20.40
N ALA A 593 -1.04 38.89 19.60
CA ALA A 593 -1.77 38.23 18.52
C ALA A 593 -2.97 37.44 19.05
N ASN A 594 -2.76 36.61 20.08
CA ASN A 594 -3.82 35.83 20.72
C ASN A 594 -4.92 36.73 21.32
N GLN A 595 -4.55 37.83 21.97
CA GLN A 595 -5.53 38.80 22.48
C GLN A 595 -6.37 39.41 21.35
N LEU A 596 -5.75 39.80 20.23
CA LEU A 596 -6.47 40.40 19.09
C LEU A 596 -7.37 39.42 18.35
N ILE A 597 -6.95 38.17 18.21
CA ILE A 597 -7.69 37.14 17.44
C ILE A 597 -8.80 36.49 18.26
N ARG A 598 -8.56 36.23 19.55
CA ARG A 598 -9.52 35.51 20.40
C ARG A 598 -10.54 36.43 21.07
N SER A 599 -10.23 37.72 21.22
CA SER A 599 -11.14 38.68 21.86
C SER A 599 -12.43 38.84 21.04
N ALA A 600 -13.57 38.77 21.73
CA ALA A 600 -14.89 39.03 21.14
C ALA A 600 -15.12 40.52 20.84
N SER A 601 -14.38 41.41 21.50
CA SER A 601 -14.50 42.87 21.39
C SER A 601 -13.15 43.51 21.03
N VAL A 602 -13.19 44.68 20.39
CA VAL A 602 -11.98 45.46 20.04
C VAL A 602 -11.21 45.87 21.32
N PRO A 603 -9.93 45.47 21.48
CA PRO A 603 -9.14 45.85 22.64
C PRO A 603 -8.91 47.37 22.69
N GLY A 604 -9.24 48.01 23.82
CA GLY A 604 -9.05 49.44 24.05
C GLY A 604 -10.29 50.32 23.82
N ALA A 605 -11.38 49.77 23.29
CA ALA A 605 -12.70 50.36 23.46
C ALA A 605 -13.24 49.90 24.82
N ASP A 606 -13.70 50.84 25.65
CA ASP A 606 -14.21 50.60 26.99
C ASP A 606 -15.00 49.29 27.11
N ALA A 607 -14.76 48.56 28.21
CA ALA A 607 -15.44 47.31 28.53
C ALA A 607 -16.94 47.40 28.18
N ASN A 608 -17.38 46.56 27.23
CA ASN A 608 -18.76 46.49 26.71
C ASN A 608 -19.19 47.54 25.66
N SER A 609 -18.38 47.82 24.65
CA SER A 609 -18.83 48.61 23.47
C SER A 609 -19.85 47.88 22.57
N GLY A 610 -20.07 46.57 22.72
CA GLY A 610 -20.96 45.79 21.85
C GLY A 610 -20.51 45.73 20.39
N ILE A 611 -19.30 46.22 20.09
CA ILE A 611 -18.70 46.20 18.76
C ILE A 611 -18.02 44.85 18.58
N ASN A 612 -18.65 43.98 17.79
CA ASN A 612 -18.11 42.68 17.43
C ASN A 612 -16.76 42.84 16.72
N ASN A 613 -15.77 42.06 17.15
CA ASN A 613 -14.48 41.99 16.49
C ASN A 613 -14.63 41.34 15.09
N PRO A 614 -14.36 42.05 13.99
CA PRO A 614 -14.54 41.53 12.63
C PRO A 614 -13.53 40.42 12.27
N ILE A 615 -12.45 40.28 13.02
CA ILE A 615 -11.37 39.30 12.79
C ILE A 615 -11.27 38.27 13.91
N GLN A 616 -12.38 38.00 14.61
CA GLN A 616 -12.37 36.97 15.65
C GLN A 616 -12.17 35.57 15.06
N ASN A 617 -11.22 34.79 15.62
CA ASN A 617 -10.96 33.38 15.30
C ASN A 617 -10.75 33.07 13.79
N PHE A 618 -10.33 34.05 12.99
CA PHE A 618 -10.16 33.84 11.55
C PHE A 618 -8.85 33.11 11.18
N VAL A 619 -7.87 33.09 12.10
CA VAL A 619 -6.58 32.40 11.95
C VAL A 619 -6.15 31.76 13.26
N GLU A 620 -5.34 30.72 13.17
CA GLU A 620 -4.63 30.14 14.29
C GLU A 620 -3.23 30.75 14.42
N VAL A 621 -2.83 31.14 15.63
CA VAL A 621 -1.50 31.72 15.91
C VAL A 621 -0.48 30.61 16.12
N ILE A 622 0.62 30.68 15.37
CA ILE A 622 1.81 29.84 15.54
C ILE A 622 2.96 30.77 15.88
N SER A 623 3.55 30.61 17.07
CA SER A 623 4.75 31.32 17.47
C SER A 623 6.01 30.50 17.17
N GLU A 624 7.06 31.18 16.73
CA GLU A 624 8.35 30.57 16.42
C GLU A 624 9.49 31.48 16.89
N ALA A 625 10.44 30.91 17.65
CA ALA A 625 11.55 31.64 18.23
C ALA A 625 12.56 32.13 17.17
N ARG A 626 12.76 31.37 16.09
CA ARG A 626 13.65 31.76 14.99
C ARG A 626 13.21 33.04 14.27
N LEU A 627 11.92 33.40 14.38
CA LEU A 627 11.42 34.65 13.83
C LEU A 627 11.83 35.87 14.69
N ASP A 628 11.99 35.69 16.00
CA ASP A 628 12.47 36.76 16.89
C ASP A 628 13.89 37.20 16.52
N ASP A 629 14.77 36.25 16.13
CA ASP A 629 16.15 36.53 15.71
C ASP A 629 16.21 37.38 14.42
N ASN A 630 15.20 37.26 13.54
CA ASN A 630 15.12 38.07 12.32
C ASN A 630 14.44 39.42 12.58
N SER A 631 13.28 39.42 13.23
CA SER A 631 12.54 40.63 13.59
C SER A 631 11.44 40.33 14.61
N ALA A 632 11.56 40.91 15.80
CA ALA A 632 10.54 40.84 16.84
C ALA A 632 9.22 41.58 16.51
N GLU A 633 9.15 42.32 15.40
CA GLU A 633 7.98 43.12 15.01
C GLU A 633 7.26 42.55 13.77
N ALA A 634 7.97 41.82 12.91
CA ALA A 634 7.41 41.28 11.69
C ALA A 634 6.46 40.10 11.98
N TRP A 635 5.41 39.96 11.19
CA TRP A 635 4.47 38.85 11.29
C TRP A 635 3.97 38.43 9.92
N TYR A 636 3.50 37.19 9.81
CA TYR A 636 3.14 36.59 8.53
C TYR A 636 1.74 35.98 8.60
N LEU A 637 1.04 35.96 7.47
CA LEU A 637 -0.17 35.18 7.27
C LEU A 637 0.08 34.14 6.18
N THR A 638 -0.38 32.92 6.43
CA THR A 638 -0.30 31.82 5.46
C THR A 638 -1.65 31.15 5.28
N ALA A 639 -1.87 30.62 4.08
CA ALA A 639 -3.06 29.84 3.73
C ALA A 639 -3.07 28.50 4.49
N ALA A 640 -4.22 27.82 4.45
CA ALA A 640 -4.35 26.46 4.97
C ALA A 640 -3.46 25.48 4.18
N GLN A 641 -3.12 24.38 4.84
CA GLN A 641 -2.44 23.23 4.23
C GLN A 641 -3.19 22.76 2.97
N GLY A 642 -2.46 22.55 1.87
CA GLY A 642 -3.04 22.15 0.57
C GLY A 642 -3.32 23.31 -0.41
N LYS A 643 -2.97 24.55 -0.04
CA LYS A 643 -2.74 25.63 -1.00
C LYS A 643 -1.24 25.75 -1.25
N ASP A 644 -0.85 26.10 -2.47
CA ASP A 644 0.56 26.28 -2.84
C ASP A 644 1.14 27.46 -2.03
N THR A 645 1.88 27.16 -0.96
CA THR A 645 2.60 28.13 -0.12
C THR A 645 4.09 27.81 -0.17
N ILE A 646 4.57 26.95 0.72
CA ILE A 646 5.92 26.37 0.73
C ILE A 646 5.77 24.85 0.62
N GLU A 647 6.56 24.23 -0.24
CA GLU A 647 6.66 22.78 -0.35
C GLU A 647 7.90 22.29 0.38
N VAL A 648 7.71 21.30 1.25
CA VAL A 648 8.78 20.47 1.82
C VAL A 648 8.73 19.15 1.06
N ALA A 649 9.70 18.95 0.18
CA ALA A 649 9.84 17.74 -0.60
C ALA A 649 10.79 16.76 0.07
N TYR A 650 10.38 15.50 0.09
CA TYR A 650 11.18 14.38 0.59
C TYR A 650 11.49 13.39 -0.53
N LEU A 651 12.63 12.72 -0.43
CA LEU A 651 13.03 11.68 -1.39
C LEU A 651 12.06 10.50 -1.31
N ASP A 652 11.43 10.15 -2.44
CA ASP A 652 10.46 9.06 -2.58
C ASP A 652 9.30 9.10 -1.56
N GLY A 653 9.04 10.27 -0.99
CA GLY A 653 8.02 10.46 0.05
C GLY A 653 8.39 9.94 1.44
N ILE A 654 9.66 9.59 1.67
CA ILE A 654 10.16 9.19 2.99
C ILE A 654 10.42 10.45 3.82
N ASP A 655 9.48 10.79 4.71
CA ASP A 655 9.55 11.99 5.55
C ASP A 655 10.14 11.76 6.95
N THR A 656 10.76 10.60 7.17
CA THR A 656 11.47 10.24 8.40
C THR A 656 12.96 10.01 8.15
N PRO A 657 13.82 10.20 9.17
CA PRO A 657 15.25 9.97 9.02
C PRO A 657 15.56 8.48 8.81
N TYR A 658 16.49 8.19 7.90
CA TYR A 658 17.01 6.87 7.61
C TYR A 658 18.26 6.58 8.44
N LEU A 659 18.43 5.33 8.86
CA LEU A 659 19.56 4.87 9.64
C LEU A 659 20.25 3.71 8.91
N GLU A 660 21.55 3.86 8.64
CA GLU A 660 22.41 2.83 8.04
C GLU A 660 23.47 2.39 9.04
N GLN A 661 23.85 1.11 8.99
CA GLN A 661 24.91 0.57 9.82
C GLN A 661 26.10 0.12 8.96
N GLN A 662 27.31 0.42 9.43
CA GLN A 662 28.54 -0.14 8.92
C GLN A 662 29.30 -0.84 10.05
N GLN A 663 29.61 -2.12 9.85
CA GLN A 663 30.45 -2.90 10.76
C GLN A 663 31.92 -2.51 10.57
N GLY A 664 32.62 -2.26 11.67
CA GLY A 664 33.92 -1.60 11.63
C GLY A 664 35.09 -2.48 11.14
N PHE A 665 35.88 -1.93 10.20
CA PHE A 665 37.30 -2.29 9.97
C PHE A 665 38.25 -1.26 10.62
N THR A 666 37.79 -0.02 10.84
CA THR A 666 38.55 1.11 11.40
C THR A 666 38.26 1.40 12.88
N ILE A 667 37.15 0.90 13.42
CA ILE A 667 36.76 1.01 14.83
C ILE A 667 36.35 -0.37 15.36
N ASP A 668 36.69 -0.67 16.60
CA ASP A 668 36.26 -1.91 17.27
C ASP A 668 34.79 -1.79 17.74
N GLY A 669 33.85 -1.74 16.79
CA GLY A 669 32.42 -1.52 17.05
C GLY A 669 31.57 -1.37 15.78
N ALA A 670 30.41 -0.72 15.89
CA ALA A 670 29.52 -0.40 14.77
C ALA A 670 29.37 1.11 14.60
N ALA A 671 29.49 1.58 13.36
CA ALA A 671 29.16 2.95 12.98
C ALA A 671 27.74 3.00 12.43
N PHE A 672 26.99 4.02 12.84
CA PHE A 672 25.62 4.27 12.40
C PHE A 672 25.58 5.65 11.75
N LYS A 673 24.95 5.72 10.58
CA LYS A 673 24.73 6.94 9.84
C LYS A 673 23.25 7.26 9.89
N VAL A 674 22.89 8.41 10.46
CA VAL A 674 21.52 8.94 10.41
C VAL A 674 21.49 10.00 9.31
N ARG A 675 20.57 9.87 8.35
CA ARG A 675 20.40 10.84 7.26
C ARG A 675 18.94 11.14 6.96
N ILE A 676 18.67 12.34 6.46
CA ILE A 676 17.38 12.74 5.90
C ILE A 676 17.62 13.49 4.59
N ASP A 677 16.80 13.20 3.59
CA ASP A 677 16.83 13.83 2.29
C ASP A 677 15.62 14.75 2.15
N ALA A 678 15.87 16.07 2.22
CA ALA A 678 14.81 17.08 2.21
C ALA A 678 15.18 18.29 1.33
N GLY A 679 14.18 18.84 0.66
CA GLY A 679 14.29 20.06 -0.12
C GLY A 679 13.12 20.98 0.19
N VAL A 680 13.36 22.29 0.31
CA VAL A 680 12.31 23.26 0.62
C VAL A 680 12.34 24.38 -0.40
N ALA A 681 11.18 24.70 -0.98
CA ALA A 681 11.05 25.82 -1.90
C ALA A 681 9.71 26.57 -1.74
N PRO A 682 9.70 27.90 -1.93
CA PRO A 682 8.46 28.64 -2.04
C PRO A 682 7.76 28.27 -3.35
N MET A 683 6.52 27.82 -3.25
CA MET A 683 5.71 27.39 -4.40
C MET A 683 4.92 28.54 -5.02
N ASP A 684 4.33 29.38 -4.17
CA ASP A 684 3.54 30.51 -4.63
C ASP A 684 3.53 31.62 -3.57
N TRP A 685 3.80 32.85 -4.02
CA TRP A 685 3.77 34.03 -3.17
C TRP A 685 2.34 34.46 -2.80
N ARG A 686 1.32 34.02 -3.55
CA ARG A 686 -0.09 34.44 -3.35
C ARG A 686 -0.73 33.83 -2.10
N GLY A 687 -0.19 32.71 -1.63
CA GLY A 687 -0.61 32.04 -0.41
C GLY A 687 0.01 32.61 0.87
N LEU A 688 0.89 33.61 0.77
CA LEU A 688 1.68 34.14 1.87
C LEU A 688 1.59 35.67 1.88
N VAL A 689 1.52 36.27 3.07
CA VAL A 689 1.62 37.74 3.25
C VAL A 689 2.55 38.04 4.41
N LYS A 690 3.47 38.98 4.23
CA LYS A 690 4.37 39.50 5.28
C LYS A 690 3.96 40.90 5.68
N SER A 691 3.91 41.17 6.97
CA SER A 691 3.92 42.53 7.50
C SER A 691 5.26 42.85 8.14
N THR A 692 5.79 44.06 7.89
CA THR A 692 7.03 44.54 8.52
C THR A 692 6.86 44.94 10.00
N GLY A 693 5.61 44.99 10.49
CA GLY A 693 5.31 45.41 11.87
C GLY A 693 5.41 46.92 12.13
N LYS A 694 5.85 47.68 11.11
CA LYS A 694 6.06 49.13 11.16
C LYS A 694 4.93 49.84 10.41
N ALA A 695 4.51 51.00 10.92
CA ALA A 695 3.46 51.83 10.34
C ALA A 695 3.94 52.61 9.11
#